data_AF-A0A8S0W8L8-F1
#
_entry.id   AF-A0A8S0W8L8-F1
#
_cell.length_a   1.000
_cell.length_b   1.000
_cell.length_c   1.000
_cell.angle_alpha   90.00
_cell.angle_beta   90.00
_cell.angle_gamma   90.00
#
_symmetry.space_group_name_H-M   'P 1'
#
loop_
_entity.id
_entity.type
_entity.pdbx_description
1 polymer ?
#
loop_
_entity_poly.entity_id
_entity_poly.type
_entity_poly.pdbx_seq_one_letter_code
_entity_poly.pdbx_strand_id
1 'polypeptide(L)'
;MSVFLTDPQAIESESMRLIRSQLKRNWKAEELPVVERLIHTSGDPSLEEVVALRPEAVAAGLAALERGASVITDVEMVRAGIAKSALAQLGGRVECFLHDPEVPEKAKAWGLTRSMTALRLHASSLAGAIVAIGNAPTALLEVLRLTEDPSLRPALIIGMPVGFVGAAEAKEILWQNREIPCLTVRGTRGGSPLAAAAVNALIYQAAAKRQRQARTLMFQGTSSNVGKSVLTAAFCRIFYQEGYLTAPFKAQNMALNSFVTAAGGEMGRAQVVQAQAAGREPDVRMNPILLKPTGQANSQVILLGKAQGTFPARDYHGEYQKTAWPAVETCLRQLRDENEVLVIEGAGSPAEVNLKANDIVNMRVARALQSPVLLIADIDRGGALASVVGTLELLEPEERALVKGIILNKFRGDIRLLQPALDFLREKTGIPVLGVVPYFSEFSIPEEDSVVLEQEKTRLAKQAQPLRPGHETDAGEAAGRLDIAVIRLPYISNFTDFDALRDEEDAAVRYVADPDALGSPDLVVIPGSKNTLADLRFLHDSGLAARLREDWQRGLPIIGICGGYQMLGRVVRDPLHLESALEVTPGLNILPLETEILPEKHTVQSRGSILAGSLFFEQCRGQAVSGYEIHMGSSRADENQPPLFELEAGGAPYGDGLQAGTAVGTYLHGLFDNDSLRRALLAWLWQRRGQSRPPVRSLSQAAMREQAFNRLADLVRKSVDLAAIRALMGL
;
A
#
# COMPACT_ATOMS: atom_id res chain seq x y z
N MET A 1 -38.68 43.29 -14.81
CA MET A 1 -38.45 42.72 -13.47
C MET A 1 -37.15 41.93 -13.54
N SER A 2 -36.11 42.34 -12.81
CA SER A 2 -34.87 41.56 -12.72
C SER A 2 -35.19 40.18 -12.16
N VAL A 3 -34.69 39.12 -12.80
CA VAL A 3 -34.80 37.75 -12.30
C VAL A 3 -34.03 37.70 -10.97
N PHE A 4 -34.75 37.69 -9.85
CA PHE A 4 -34.15 37.54 -8.53
C PHE A 4 -33.69 36.10 -8.36
N LEU A 5 -32.39 35.89 -8.14
CA LEU A 5 -31.89 34.60 -7.68
C LEU A 5 -32.42 34.38 -6.26
N THR A 6 -33.16 33.29 -6.05
CA THR A 6 -33.71 32.92 -4.74
C THR A 6 -33.00 31.73 -4.10
N ASP A 7 -32.17 31.01 -4.86
CA ASP A 7 -31.35 29.90 -4.35
C ASP A 7 -30.10 30.46 -3.63
N PRO A 8 -29.97 30.25 -2.31
CA PRO A 8 -28.83 30.74 -1.54
C PRO A 8 -27.46 30.30 -2.09
N GLN A 9 -27.35 29.06 -2.60
CA GLN A 9 -26.07 28.57 -3.14
C GLN A 9 -25.71 29.22 -4.47
N ALA A 10 -26.70 29.43 -5.35
CA ALA A 10 -26.50 30.17 -6.59
C ALA A 10 -26.11 31.63 -6.33
N ILE A 11 -26.72 32.29 -5.33
CA ILE A 11 -26.37 33.67 -4.94
C ILE A 11 -24.93 33.76 -4.45
N GLU A 12 -24.52 32.84 -3.56
CA GLU A 12 -23.16 32.81 -3.02
C GLU A 12 -22.13 32.53 -4.12
N SER A 13 -22.39 31.54 -4.99
CA SER A 13 -21.52 31.18 -6.11
C SER A 13 -21.33 32.34 -7.08
N GLU A 14 -22.41 33.04 -7.43
CA GLU A 14 -22.35 34.22 -8.30
C GLU A 14 -21.62 35.38 -7.62
N SER A 15 -21.81 35.57 -6.31
CA SER A 15 -21.06 36.57 -5.53
C SER A 15 -19.55 36.30 -5.56
N MET A 16 -19.12 35.05 -5.35
CA MET A 16 -17.69 34.69 -5.41
C MET A 16 -17.12 34.86 -6.81
N ARG A 17 -17.89 34.52 -7.87
CA ARG A 17 -17.50 34.74 -9.27
C ARG A 17 -17.26 36.23 -9.57
N LEU A 18 -18.17 37.09 -9.11
CA LEU A 18 -18.04 38.55 -9.27
C LEU A 18 -16.84 39.11 -8.52
N ILE A 19 -16.60 38.66 -7.27
CA ILE A 19 -15.43 39.06 -6.49
C ILE A 19 -14.15 38.64 -7.20
N ARG A 20 -14.03 37.39 -7.66
CA ARG A 20 -12.87 36.89 -8.42
C ARG A 20 -12.53 37.75 -9.61
N SER A 21 -13.54 38.19 -10.36
CA SER A 21 -13.33 39.02 -11.55
C SER A 21 -12.78 40.43 -11.25
N GLN A 22 -12.83 40.85 -9.99
CA GLN A 22 -12.39 42.18 -9.54
C GLN A 22 -11.06 42.15 -8.77
N LEU A 23 -10.53 40.96 -8.44
CA LEU A 23 -9.25 40.83 -7.73
C LEU A 23 -8.10 41.29 -8.62
N LYS A 24 -7.22 42.14 -8.07
CA LYS A 24 -6.05 42.69 -8.75
C LYS A 24 -4.78 41.88 -8.48
N ARG A 25 -4.68 41.20 -7.33
CA ARG A 25 -3.51 40.41 -6.94
C ARG A 25 -3.70 38.95 -7.33
N ASN A 26 -2.60 38.30 -7.73
CA ASN A 26 -2.60 36.87 -7.98
C ASN A 26 -2.38 36.12 -6.65
N TRP A 27 -3.47 35.62 -6.08
CA TRP A 27 -3.46 34.85 -4.84
C TRP A 27 -3.23 33.36 -5.11
N LYS A 28 -2.59 32.65 -4.18
CA LYS A 28 -2.50 31.20 -4.29
C LYS A 28 -3.89 30.57 -4.20
N ALA A 29 -4.07 29.39 -4.80
CA ALA A 29 -5.34 28.67 -4.80
C ALA A 29 -5.90 28.41 -3.38
N GLU A 30 -5.03 28.19 -2.38
CA GLU A 30 -5.39 27.99 -0.97
C GLU A 30 -5.76 29.30 -0.25
N GLU A 31 -5.15 30.43 -0.64
CA GLU A 31 -5.39 31.76 -0.05
C GLU A 31 -6.70 32.37 -0.55
N LEU A 32 -7.03 32.09 -1.82
CA LEU A 32 -8.13 32.71 -2.54
C LEU A 32 -9.48 32.62 -1.82
N PRO A 33 -9.93 31.46 -1.26
CA PRO A 33 -11.22 31.40 -0.58
C PRO A 33 -11.25 32.22 0.72
N VAL A 34 -10.11 32.48 1.35
CA VAL A 34 -10.05 33.35 2.53
C VAL A 34 -10.24 34.81 2.12
N VAL A 35 -9.55 35.26 1.07
CA VAL A 35 -9.66 36.63 0.54
C VAL A 35 -11.07 36.90 0.03
N GLU A 36 -11.65 35.97 -0.72
CA GLU A 36 -13.04 36.05 -1.20
C GLU A 36 -14.04 36.19 -0.06
N ARG A 37 -13.89 35.38 1.00
CA ARG A 37 -14.77 35.44 2.17
C ARG A 37 -14.68 36.80 2.86
N LEU A 38 -13.48 37.38 2.97
CA LEU A 38 -13.28 38.68 3.58
C LEU A 38 -13.97 39.79 2.78
N ILE A 39 -13.78 39.82 1.47
CA ILE A 39 -14.40 40.82 0.57
C ILE A 39 -15.92 40.64 0.53
N HIS A 40 -16.40 39.40 0.46
CA HIS A 40 -17.83 39.10 0.50
C HIS A 40 -18.47 39.59 1.80
N THR A 41 -17.79 39.37 2.92
CA THR A 41 -18.30 39.77 4.25
C THR A 41 -18.29 41.28 4.45
N SER A 42 -17.31 42.00 3.89
CA SER A 42 -17.28 43.47 3.95
C SER A 42 -18.20 44.12 2.92
N GLY A 43 -18.50 43.45 1.81
CA GLY A 43 -19.11 44.06 0.63
C GLY A 43 -18.19 45.08 -0.05
N ASP A 44 -16.90 45.07 0.24
CA ASP A 44 -15.91 46.07 -0.20
C ASP A 44 -14.73 45.41 -0.95
N PRO A 45 -14.72 45.45 -2.30
CA PRO A 45 -13.61 44.94 -3.10
C PRO A 45 -12.27 45.62 -2.81
N SER A 46 -12.26 46.87 -2.35
CA SER A 46 -11.01 47.60 -2.01
C SER A 46 -10.33 47.05 -0.76
N LEU A 47 -10.97 46.12 -0.04
CA LEU A 47 -10.37 45.44 1.09
C LEU A 47 -9.14 44.62 0.67
N GLU A 48 -9.12 44.09 -0.56
CA GLU A 48 -7.98 43.33 -1.11
C GLU A 48 -6.64 44.06 -0.93
N GLU A 49 -6.64 45.39 -1.09
CA GLU A 49 -5.44 46.23 -1.05
C GLU A 49 -4.75 46.23 0.32
N VAL A 50 -5.50 45.95 1.39
CA VAL A 50 -4.98 45.92 2.76
C VAL A 50 -4.96 44.52 3.37
N VAL A 51 -5.47 43.50 2.66
CA VAL A 51 -5.39 42.11 3.10
C VAL A 51 -3.94 41.64 3.09
N ALA A 52 -3.46 41.20 4.25
CA ALA A 52 -2.08 40.77 4.47
C ALA A 52 -2.05 39.35 5.03
N LEU A 53 -1.53 38.42 4.24
CA LEU A 53 -1.38 37.01 4.58
C LEU A 53 0.10 36.65 4.56
N ARG A 54 0.57 35.98 5.61
CA ARG A 54 1.86 35.28 5.57
C ARG A 54 1.78 34.12 4.58
N PRO A 55 2.85 33.84 3.81
CA PRO A 55 2.88 32.71 2.88
C PRO A 55 2.50 31.36 3.51
N GLU A 56 2.77 31.18 4.80
CA GLU A 56 2.53 29.99 5.59
C GLU A 56 1.22 30.02 6.42
N ALA A 57 0.51 31.15 6.48
CA ALA A 57 -0.63 31.32 7.39
C ALA A 57 -1.78 30.35 7.12
N VAL A 58 -2.18 30.23 5.84
CA VAL A 58 -3.31 29.36 5.46
C VAL A 58 -2.94 27.90 5.71
N ALA A 59 -1.76 27.46 5.27
CA ALA A 59 -1.28 26.10 5.49
C ALA A 59 -1.18 25.76 6.99
N ALA A 60 -0.66 26.67 7.82
CA ALA A 60 -0.58 26.47 9.26
C ALA A 60 -1.98 26.37 9.92
N GLY A 61 -2.92 27.22 9.51
CA GLY A 61 -4.30 27.18 9.99
C GLY A 61 -5.03 25.90 9.61
N LEU A 62 -4.92 25.46 8.36
CA LEU A 62 -5.50 24.20 7.88
C LEU A 62 -4.91 23.01 8.65
N ALA A 63 -3.58 22.95 8.79
CA ALA A 63 -2.92 21.88 9.52
C ALA A 63 -3.32 21.84 11.01
N ALA A 64 -3.55 23.00 11.63
CA ALA A 64 -4.04 23.07 13.02
C ALA A 64 -5.47 22.52 13.14
N LEU A 65 -6.36 22.92 12.23
CA LEU A 65 -7.75 22.42 12.19
C LEU A 65 -7.82 20.93 11.92
N GLU A 66 -6.96 20.40 11.04
CA GLU A 66 -6.85 18.95 10.76
C GLU A 66 -6.45 18.13 12.00
N ARG A 67 -5.67 18.73 12.92
CA ARG A 67 -5.31 18.15 14.22
C ARG A 67 -6.37 18.38 15.32
N GLY A 68 -7.51 19.00 14.99
CA GLY A 68 -8.57 19.28 15.95
C GLY A 68 -8.29 20.47 16.88
N ALA A 69 -7.48 21.44 16.45
CA ALA A 69 -7.18 22.62 17.27
C ALA A 69 -8.44 23.44 17.61
N SER A 70 -8.45 24.02 18.81
CA SER A 70 -9.47 24.99 19.22
C SER A 70 -9.29 26.35 18.53
N VAL A 71 -10.39 27.09 18.41
CA VAL A 71 -10.42 28.49 18.01
C VAL A 71 -10.67 29.35 19.25
N ILE A 72 -9.74 30.24 19.59
CA ILE A 72 -9.85 31.15 20.73
C ILE A 72 -10.17 32.55 20.22
N THR A 73 -11.13 33.22 20.85
CA THR A 73 -11.64 34.52 20.41
C THR A 73 -11.55 35.59 21.50
N ASP A 74 -11.30 36.84 21.11
CA ASP A 74 -11.24 37.98 22.04
C ASP A 74 -12.60 38.42 22.58
N VAL A 75 -13.66 38.21 21.78
CA VAL A 75 -15.03 38.62 22.10
C VAL A 75 -16.08 37.61 21.62
N GLU A 76 -17.23 37.61 22.30
CA GLU A 76 -18.38 36.74 21.96
C GLU A 76 -18.92 36.97 20.55
N MET A 77 -18.79 38.18 20.00
CA MET A 77 -19.23 38.47 18.63
C MET A 77 -18.46 37.64 17.59
N VAL A 78 -17.15 37.43 17.78
CA VAL A 78 -16.36 36.56 16.89
C VAL A 78 -16.82 35.12 17.09
N ARG A 79 -16.91 34.65 18.34
CA ARG A 79 -17.37 33.29 18.70
C ARG A 79 -18.75 32.96 18.12
N ALA A 80 -19.67 33.92 18.12
CA ALA A 80 -21.01 33.75 17.57
C ALA A 80 -21.00 33.54 16.05
N GLY A 81 -20.06 34.19 15.35
CA GLY A 81 -19.89 34.05 13.90
C GLY A 81 -19.15 32.79 13.44
N ILE A 82 -18.51 32.03 14.34
CA ILE A 82 -17.78 30.81 13.98
C ILE A 82 -18.75 29.66 13.66
N ALA A 83 -18.45 28.90 12.59
CA ALA A 83 -19.17 27.70 12.17
C ALA A 83 -18.94 26.50 13.12
N LYS A 84 -19.57 26.55 14.31
CA LYS A 84 -19.36 25.59 15.41
C LYS A 84 -19.56 24.13 15.00
N SER A 85 -20.59 23.84 14.19
CA SER A 85 -20.89 22.47 13.74
C SER A 85 -19.79 21.91 12.85
N ALA A 86 -19.30 22.69 11.86
CA ALA A 86 -18.21 22.28 10.99
C ALA A 86 -16.88 22.16 11.74
N LEU A 87 -16.61 23.05 12.70
CA LEU A 87 -15.43 22.96 13.58
C LEU A 87 -15.46 21.69 14.44
N ALA A 88 -16.62 21.33 14.99
CA ALA A 88 -16.79 20.12 15.79
C ALA A 88 -16.55 18.84 14.97
N GLN A 89 -16.94 18.81 13.68
CA GLN A 89 -16.63 17.70 12.78
C GLN A 89 -15.12 17.52 12.55
N LEU A 90 -14.35 18.59 12.71
CA LEU A 90 -12.88 18.56 12.66
C LEU A 90 -12.25 18.17 13.99
N GLY A 91 -13.04 18.04 15.06
CA GLY A 91 -12.58 17.74 16.43
C GLY A 91 -12.23 18.98 17.26
N GLY A 92 -12.38 20.18 16.70
CA GLY A 92 -12.10 21.44 17.39
C GLY A 92 -13.31 22.01 18.13
N ARG A 93 -13.06 23.02 18.97
CA ARG A 93 -14.07 23.81 19.68
C ARG A 93 -13.76 25.29 19.63
N VAL A 94 -14.77 26.15 19.79
CA VAL A 94 -14.58 27.61 19.88
C VAL A 94 -14.76 28.10 21.31
N GLU A 95 -13.79 28.86 21.80
CA GLU A 95 -13.71 29.33 23.18
C GLU A 95 -13.60 30.87 23.23
N CYS A 96 -14.32 31.47 24.17
CA CYS A 96 -14.18 32.87 24.54
C CYS A 96 -14.24 32.94 26.07
N PHE A 97 -13.20 33.51 26.67
CA PHE A 97 -13.02 33.49 28.11
C PHE A 97 -13.53 34.76 28.81
N LEU A 98 -14.23 35.64 28.10
CA LEU A 98 -14.73 36.91 28.65
C LEU A 98 -15.70 36.76 29.82
N HIS A 99 -16.42 35.63 29.87
CA HIS A 99 -17.40 35.33 30.91
C HIS A 99 -16.84 34.49 32.06
N ASP A 100 -15.52 34.26 32.08
CA ASP A 100 -14.87 33.67 33.24
C ASP A 100 -15.12 34.55 34.48
N PRO A 101 -15.61 33.99 35.61
CA PRO A 101 -15.92 34.74 36.83
C PRO A 101 -14.75 35.56 37.39
N GLU A 102 -13.50 35.14 37.16
CA GLU A 102 -12.31 35.84 37.66
C GLU A 102 -11.95 37.08 36.83
N VAL A 103 -12.39 37.14 35.57
CA VAL A 103 -11.98 38.20 34.63
C VAL A 103 -12.33 39.61 35.11
N PRO A 104 -13.55 39.92 35.59
CA PRO A 104 -13.89 41.27 36.04
C PRO A 104 -13.03 41.76 37.19
N GLU A 105 -12.79 40.91 38.20
CA GLU A 105 -12.01 41.25 39.38
C GLU A 105 -10.53 41.43 39.04
N LYS A 106 -9.96 40.49 38.27
CA LYS A 106 -8.55 40.54 37.83
C LYS A 106 -8.30 41.68 36.86
N ALA A 107 -9.25 42.01 35.98
CA ALA A 107 -9.12 43.15 35.07
C ALA A 107 -9.01 44.47 35.83
N LYS A 108 -9.84 44.65 36.87
CA LYS A 108 -9.76 45.81 37.76
C LYS A 108 -8.44 45.83 38.55
N ALA A 109 -8.04 44.68 39.11
CA ALA A 109 -6.82 44.56 39.91
C ALA A 109 -5.54 44.81 39.09
N TRP A 110 -5.52 44.38 37.83
CA TRP A 110 -4.35 44.52 36.95
C TRP A 110 -4.36 45.80 36.10
N GLY A 111 -5.45 46.58 36.14
CA GLY A 111 -5.62 47.77 35.30
C GLY A 111 -5.68 47.45 33.81
N LEU A 112 -6.22 46.29 33.44
CA LEU A 112 -6.29 45.80 32.06
C LEU A 112 -7.72 45.76 31.54
N THR A 113 -7.84 45.68 30.22
CA THR A 113 -9.15 45.39 29.59
C THR A 113 -9.56 43.93 29.87
N ARG A 114 -10.87 43.67 29.92
CA ARG A 114 -11.39 42.30 30.18
C ARG A 114 -10.87 41.28 29.17
N SER A 115 -10.76 41.63 27.89
CA SER A 115 -10.22 40.73 26.86
C SER A 115 -8.75 40.39 27.09
N MET A 116 -7.91 41.36 27.49
CA MET A 116 -6.51 41.07 27.86
C MET A 116 -6.44 40.13 29.07
N THR A 117 -7.21 40.43 30.12
CA THR A 117 -7.25 39.61 31.33
C THR A 117 -7.72 38.18 31.03
N ALA A 118 -8.76 38.03 30.20
CA ALA A 118 -9.29 36.73 29.79
C ALA A 118 -8.24 35.89 29.06
N LEU A 119 -7.53 36.47 28.09
CA LEU A 119 -6.45 35.78 27.37
C LEU A 119 -5.27 35.46 28.28
N ARG A 120 -4.90 36.37 29.20
CA ARG A 120 -3.81 36.16 30.15
C ARG A 120 -4.11 35.05 31.16
N LEU A 121 -5.32 34.97 31.68
CA LEU A 121 -5.73 33.90 32.60
C LEU A 121 -5.73 32.52 31.90
N HIS A 122 -6.06 32.48 30.61
CA HIS A 122 -6.16 31.27 29.82
C HIS A 122 -5.01 31.09 28.82
N ALA A 123 -3.83 31.64 29.12
CA ALA A 123 -2.71 31.70 28.18
C ALA A 123 -2.25 30.32 27.68
N SER A 124 -2.32 29.28 28.54
CA SER A 124 -1.99 27.90 28.17
C SER A 124 -2.88 27.34 27.05
N SER A 125 -4.10 27.85 26.91
CA SER A 125 -5.02 27.42 25.85
C SER A 125 -4.58 27.93 24.47
N LEU A 126 -3.71 28.95 24.40
CA LEU A 126 -3.23 29.52 23.13
C LEU A 126 -2.30 28.56 22.38
N ALA A 127 -1.60 27.68 23.10
CA ALA A 127 -0.62 26.77 22.53
C ALA A 127 -1.23 25.89 21.42
N GLY A 128 -0.75 26.06 20.19
CA GLY A 128 -1.23 25.32 19.01
C GLY A 128 -2.65 25.66 18.54
N ALA A 129 -3.35 26.60 19.18
CA ALA A 129 -4.69 27.03 18.81
C ALA A 129 -4.69 28.00 17.61
N ILE A 130 -5.86 28.26 17.05
CA ILE A 130 -6.10 29.40 16.16
C ILE A 130 -6.68 30.54 17.01
N VAL A 131 -6.00 31.68 17.04
CA VAL A 131 -6.43 32.83 17.83
C VAL A 131 -7.00 33.90 16.92
N ALA A 132 -8.29 34.23 17.07
CA ALA A 132 -9.02 35.19 16.25
C ALA A 132 -9.39 36.43 17.07
N ILE A 133 -8.76 37.56 16.76
CA ILE A 133 -8.97 38.84 17.42
C ILE A 133 -9.74 39.76 16.46
N GLY A 134 -11.02 39.97 16.72
CA GLY A 134 -11.88 40.75 15.83
C GLY A 134 -12.20 42.16 16.33
N ASN A 135 -12.02 42.46 17.62
CA ASN A 135 -12.49 43.71 18.19
C ASN A 135 -11.38 44.49 18.88
N ALA A 136 -10.71 43.92 19.89
CA ALA A 136 -9.85 44.67 20.80
C ALA A 136 -8.39 44.71 20.32
N PRO A 137 -7.82 45.88 19.95
CA PRO A 137 -6.39 46.00 19.65
C PRO A 137 -5.50 45.58 20.82
N THR A 138 -5.95 45.90 22.04
CA THR A 138 -5.28 45.53 23.28
C THR A 138 -5.22 44.01 23.49
N ALA A 139 -6.23 43.27 23.06
CA ALA A 139 -6.22 41.81 23.10
C ALA A 139 -5.17 41.23 22.14
N LEU A 140 -5.05 41.78 20.93
CA LEU A 140 -4.02 41.36 19.97
C LEU A 140 -2.60 41.60 20.52
N LEU A 141 -2.36 42.77 21.11
CA LEU A 141 -1.07 43.08 21.74
C LEU A 141 -0.76 42.15 22.91
N GLU A 142 -1.76 41.78 23.71
CA GLU A 142 -1.58 40.84 24.81
C GLU A 142 -1.24 39.43 24.32
N VAL A 143 -1.91 38.94 23.25
CA VAL A 143 -1.53 37.66 22.63
C VAL A 143 -0.08 37.70 22.18
N LEU A 144 0.32 38.76 21.46
CA LEU A 144 1.71 38.89 20.99
C LEU A 144 2.72 38.88 22.13
N ARG A 145 2.42 39.56 23.25
CA ARG A 145 3.24 39.51 24.46
C ARG A 145 3.33 38.10 25.05
N LEU A 146 2.20 37.40 25.19
CA LEU A 146 2.18 36.03 25.74
C LEU A 146 3.00 35.06 24.88
N THR A 147 3.04 35.28 23.58
CA THR A 147 3.77 34.42 22.62
C THR A 147 5.29 34.62 22.59
N GLU A 148 5.81 35.58 23.38
CA GLU A 148 7.24 35.66 23.70
C GLU A 148 7.72 34.36 24.38
N ASP A 149 6.83 33.67 25.11
CA ASP A 149 7.04 32.29 25.55
C ASP A 149 6.72 31.32 24.39
N PRO A 150 7.71 30.58 23.84
CA PRO A 150 7.47 29.64 22.75
C PRO A 150 6.45 28.54 23.06
N SER A 151 6.29 28.16 24.33
CA SER A 151 5.34 27.12 24.75
C SER A 151 3.88 27.55 24.63
N LEU A 152 3.61 28.86 24.55
CA LEU A 152 2.27 29.44 24.45
C LEU A 152 1.91 29.86 23.02
N ARG A 153 2.77 29.58 22.03
CA ARG A 153 2.57 30.05 20.65
C ARG A 153 1.36 29.38 19.98
N PRO A 154 0.43 30.17 19.43
CA PRO A 154 -0.64 29.64 18.60
C PRO A 154 -0.12 29.17 17.26
N ALA A 155 -0.87 28.27 16.61
CA ALA A 155 -0.56 27.83 15.26
C ALA A 155 -0.81 28.92 14.22
N LEU A 156 -1.77 29.82 14.48
CA LEU A 156 -2.15 30.93 13.61
C LEU A 156 -2.79 32.06 14.42
N ILE A 157 -2.42 33.31 14.13
CA ILE A 157 -3.11 34.51 14.62
C ILE A 157 -3.88 35.18 13.48
N ILE A 158 -5.20 35.29 13.63
CA ILE A 158 -6.09 36.09 12.79
C ILE A 158 -6.38 37.40 13.53
N GLY A 159 -5.56 38.42 13.29
CA GLY A 159 -5.63 39.70 13.99
C GLY A 159 -6.30 40.76 13.14
N MET A 160 -7.58 41.02 13.36
CA MET A 160 -8.36 42.02 12.63
C MET A 160 -9.14 42.98 13.54
N PRO A 161 -8.56 43.54 14.61
CA PRO A 161 -9.26 44.58 15.35
C PRO A 161 -9.64 45.76 14.44
N VAL A 162 -10.84 46.28 14.65
CA VAL A 162 -11.36 47.47 13.97
C VAL A 162 -11.25 48.68 14.89
N GLY A 163 -10.98 49.85 14.33
CA GLY A 163 -11.03 51.10 15.09
C GLY A 163 -10.00 52.12 14.62
N PHE A 164 -10.17 53.34 15.13
CA PHE A 164 -9.29 54.47 14.83
C PHE A 164 -8.18 54.68 15.85
N VAL A 165 -8.19 53.93 16.96
CA VAL A 165 -7.20 54.03 18.04
C VAL A 165 -6.57 52.67 18.26
N GLY A 166 -5.26 52.55 18.02
CA GLY A 166 -4.47 51.35 18.32
C GLY A 166 -4.65 50.16 17.38
N ALA A 167 -5.71 50.12 16.56
CA ALA A 167 -5.99 49.00 15.67
C ALA A 167 -4.96 48.86 14.55
N ALA A 168 -4.61 49.97 13.88
CA ALA A 168 -3.63 49.96 12.80
C ALA A 168 -2.24 49.57 13.33
N GLU A 169 -1.87 50.14 14.47
CA GLU A 169 -0.59 49.90 15.15
C GLU A 169 -0.47 48.46 15.62
N ALA A 170 -1.51 47.91 16.28
CA ALA A 170 -1.50 46.52 16.75
C ALA A 170 -1.37 45.51 15.60
N LYS A 171 -2.05 45.76 14.46
CA LYS A 171 -1.95 44.90 13.28
C LYS A 171 -0.61 45.04 12.57
N GLU A 172 -0.01 46.23 12.58
CA GLU A 172 1.33 46.41 12.05
C GLU A 172 2.38 45.67 12.91
N ILE A 173 2.24 45.69 14.24
CA ILE A 173 3.10 44.90 15.15
C ILE A 173 2.93 43.41 14.88
N LEU A 174 1.69 42.91 14.72
CA LEU A 174 1.45 41.52 14.29
C LEU A 174 2.11 41.20 12.95
N TRP A 175 2.02 42.12 11.99
CA TRP A 175 2.59 41.93 10.65
C TRP A 175 4.12 41.93 10.65
N GLN A 176 4.73 42.71 11.55
CA GLN A 176 6.18 42.75 11.74
C GLN A 176 6.71 41.53 12.49
N ASN A 177 5.89 40.90 13.35
CA ASN A 177 6.25 39.64 14.00
C ASN A 177 6.41 38.52 12.96
N ARG A 178 7.64 38.02 12.78
CA ARG A 178 8.03 36.99 11.80
C ARG A 178 7.98 35.56 12.35
N GLU A 179 7.71 35.39 13.65
CA GLU A 179 7.81 34.09 14.31
C GLU A 179 6.50 33.29 14.28
N ILE A 180 5.37 33.96 14.05
CA ILE A 180 4.04 33.35 14.12
C ILE A 180 3.31 33.56 12.79
N PRO A 181 2.76 32.49 12.19
CA PRO A 181 1.89 32.64 11.03
C PRO A 181 0.72 33.57 11.36
N CYS A 182 0.45 34.54 10.50
CA CYS A 182 -0.58 35.52 10.75
C CYS A 182 -1.34 35.95 9.49
N LEU A 183 -2.58 36.35 9.73
CA LEU A 183 -3.49 36.86 8.72
C LEU A 183 -4.19 38.10 9.30
N THR A 184 -4.16 39.21 8.56
CA THR A 184 -4.67 40.51 9.01
C THR A 184 -5.19 41.38 7.86
N VAL A 185 -5.84 42.49 8.20
CA VAL A 185 -6.20 43.58 7.29
C VAL A 185 -5.58 44.88 7.80
N ARG A 186 -4.57 45.41 7.10
CA ARG A 186 -3.79 46.58 7.55
C ARG A 186 -4.66 47.85 7.63
N GLY A 187 -4.23 48.84 8.41
CA GLY A 187 -4.96 50.09 8.62
C GLY A 187 -6.06 49.98 9.68
N THR A 188 -7.14 50.77 9.58
CA THR A 188 -8.21 50.85 10.60
C THR A 188 -9.37 49.86 10.37
N ARG A 189 -9.48 49.29 9.16
CA ARG A 189 -10.53 48.33 8.76
C ARG A 189 -10.34 46.97 9.46
N GLY A 190 -11.41 46.26 9.75
CA GLY A 190 -11.34 45.00 10.50
C GLY A 190 -12.72 44.60 10.99
N GLY A 191 -12.75 43.90 12.11
CA GLY A 191 -13.96 43.67 12.87
C GLY A 191 -14.20 42.20 13.14
N SER A 192 -15.12 41.94 14.07
CA SER A 192 -15.55 40.59 14.40
C SER A 192 -16.08 39.80 13.19
N PRO A 193 -16.84 40.41 12.24
CA PRO A 193 -17.29 39.70 11.05
C PRO A 193 -16.13 39.20 10.17
N LEU A 194 -15.10 40.03 9.98
CA LEU A 194 -13.94 39.66 9.14
C LEU A 194 -13.07 38.59 9.81
N ALA A 195 -12.82 38.71 11.12
CA ALA A 195 -12.10 37.68 11.87
C ALA A 195 -12.85 36.33 11.80
N ALA A 196 -14.17 36.33 12.02
CA ALA A 196 -14.98 35.12 11.91
C ALA A 196 -15.03 34.57 10.48
N ALA A 197 -15.12 35.42 9.46
CA ALA A 197 -15.11 35.01 8.06
C ALA A 197 -13.80 34.32 7.67
N ALA A 198 -12.65 34.87 8.09
CA ALA A 198 -11.35 34.25 7.84
C ALA A 198 -11.24 32.86 8.50
N VAL A 199 -11.65 32.73 9.77
CA VAL A 199 -11.66 31.44 10.46
C VAL A 199 -12.60 30.45 9.75
N ASN A 200 -13.81 30.89 9.38
CA ASN A 200 -14.78 30.03 8.71
C ASN A 200 -14.30 29.57 7.32
N ALA A 201 -13.60 30.42 6.57
CA ALA A 201 -13.00 30.01 5.31
C ALA A 201 -12.00 28.85 5.50
N LEU A 202 -11.17 28.92 6.56
CA LEU A 202 -10.26 27.82 6.90
C LEU A 202 -11.01 26.56 7.37
N ILE A 203 -12.05 26.71 8.21
CA ILE A 203 -12.88 25.59 8.66
C ILE A 203 -13.53 24.87 7.48
N TYR A 204 -14.15 25.61 6.55
CA TYR A 204 -14.82 25.01 5.40
C TYR A 204 -13.83 24.35 4.44
N GLN A 205 -12.66 24.96 4.22
CA GLN A 205 -11.60 24.33 3.44
C GLN A 205 -11.12 23.01 4.08
N ALA A 206 -10.83 23.02 5.38
CA ALA A 206 -10.40 21.83 6.11
C ALA A 206 -11.49 20.74 6.13
N ALA A 207 -12.76 21.13 6.33
CA ALA A 207 -13.90 20.21 6.30
C ALA A 207 -14.11 19.60 4.91
N ALA A 208 -14.05 20.41 3.85
CA ALA A 208 -14.17 19.93 2.47
C ALA A 208 -13.01 18.98 2.12
N LYS A 209 -11.79 19.27 2.56
CA LYS A 209 -10.65 18.37 2.40
C LYS A 209 -10.86 17.05 3.13
N ARG A 210 -11.34 17.07 4.37
CA ARG A 210 -11.65 15.86 5.15
C ARG A 210 -12.77 15.02 4.52
N GLN A 211 -13.77 15.64 3.91
CA GLN A 211 -14.82 14.93 3.16
C GLN A 211 -14.30 14.25 1.89
N ARG A 212 -13.23 14.79 1.29
CA ARG A 212 -12.61 14.24 0.07
C ARG A 212 -11.55 13.18 0.33
N GLN A 213 -11.21 12.93 1.59
CA GLN A 213 -10.23 11.90 1.94
C GLN A 213 -10.82 10.50 1.86
N ALA A 214 -10.00 9.53 1.44
CA ALA A 214 -10.40 8.14 1.38
C ALA A 214 -10.98 7.65 2.71
N ARG A 215 -12.09 6.92 2.63
CA ARG A 215 -12.57 6.09 3.74
C ARG A 215 -11.61 4.92 3.91
N THR A 216 -11.33 4.54 5.15
CA THR A 216 -10.31 3.52 5.44
C THR A 216 -10.94 2.33 6.14
N LEU A 217 -10.40 1.15 5.89
CA LEU A 217 -10.74 -0.09 6.61
C LEU A 217 -9.47 -0.89 6.80
N MET A 218 -9.15 -1.28 8.03
CA MET A 218 -7.94 -2.03 8.31
C MET A 218 -8.24 -3.47 8.77
N PHE A 219 -7.52 -4.43 8.18
CA PHE A 219 -7.56 -5.84 8.54
C PHE A 219 -6.32 -6.21 9.36
N GLN A 220 -6.53 -6.55 10.62
CA GLN A 220 -5.49 -7.12 11.49
C GLN A 220 -5.84 -8.56 11.83
N GLY A 221 -4.88 -9.34 12.28
CA GLY A 221 -5.06 -10.77 12.52
C GLY A 221 -4.61 -11.15 13.90
N THR A 222 -5.23 -12.16 14.51
CA THR A 222 -4.76 -12.69 15.80
C THR A 222 -3.43 -13.45 15.66
N SER A 223 -3.03 -13.80 14.43
CA SER A 223 -1.75 -14.41 14.09
C SER A 223 -1.41 -14.23 12.60
N SER A 224 -0.23 -14.73 12.19
CA SER A 224 0.14 -14.86 10.78
C SER A 224 -0.70 -15.93 10.08
N ASN A 225 -0.96 -15.76 8.78
CA ASN A 225 -1.72 -16.69 7.93
C ASN A 225 -3.19 -16.93 8.31
N VAL A 226 -3.82 -16.03 9.08
CA VAL A 226 -5.28 -16.07 9.35
C VAL A 226 -6.14 -15.69 8.13
N GLY A 227 -5.53 -15.27 7.02
CA GLY A 227 -6.21 -14.88 5.78
C GLY A 227 -6.42 -13.37 5.60
N LYS A 228 -5.63 -12.53 6.29
CA LYS A 228 -5.64 -11.06 6.12
C LYS A 228 -5.55 -10.65 4.66
N SER A 229 -4.52 -11.11 3.95
CA SER A 229 -4.23 -10.70 2.59
C SER A 229 -5.36 -11.07 1.61
N VAL A 230 -5.99 -12.24 1.82
CA VAL A 230 -7.15 -12.72 1.04
C VAL A 230 -8.37 -11.84 1.29
N LEU A 231 -8.68 -11.53 2.56
CA LEU A 231 -9.79 -10.64 2.89
C LEU A 231 -9.54 -9.22 2.38
N THR A 232 -8.32 -8.70 2.48
CA THR A 232 -7.94 -7.41 1.87
C THR A 232 -8.22 -7.42 0.36
N ALA A 233 -7.79 -8.45 -0.37
CA ALA A 233 -8.07 -8.57 -1.81
C ALA A 233 -9.58 -8.66 -2.10
N ALA A 234 -10.33 -9.40 -1.28
CA ALA A 234 -11.79 -9.50 -1.40
C ALA A 234 -12.48 -8.14 -1.25
N PHE A 235 -12.12 -7.37 -0.21
CA PHE A 235 -12.70 -6.04 0.02
C PHE A 235 -12.25 -5.02 -1.02
N CYS A 236 -10.99 -5.07 -1.47
CA CYS A 236 -10.53 -4.31 -2.63
C CYS A 236 -11.43 -4.55 -3.85
N ARG A 237 -11.74 -5.83 -4.13
CA ARG A 237 -12.61 -6.18 -5.26
C ARG A 237 -14.06 -5.76 -5.05
N ILE A 238 -14.60 -5.92 -3.84
CA ILE A 238 -15.97 -5.48 -3.51
C ILE A 238 -16.13 -3.98 -3.78
N PHE A 239 -15.23 -3.14 -3.25
CA PHE A 239 -15.32 -1.69 -3.44
C PHE A 239 -15.06 -1.26 -4.88
N TYR A 240 -14.16 -1.95 -5.60
CA TYR A 240 -13.99 -1.76 -7.05
C TYR A 240 -15.29 -2.05 -7.82
N GLN A 241 -15.97 -3.17 -7.53
CA GLN A 241 -17.25 -3.53 -8.15
C GLN A 241 -18.38 -2.56 -7.79
N GLU A 242 -18.31 -1.89 -6.64
CA GLU A 242 -19.23 -0.83 -6.22
C GLU A 242 -18.92 0.53 -6.88
N GLY A 243 -17.83 0.63 -7.65
CA GLY A 243 -17.45 1.82 -8.40
C GLY A 243 -16.53 2.78 -7.67
N TYR A 244 -16.04 2.43 -6.47
CA TYR A 244 -15.12 3.27 -5.72
C TYR A 244 -13.70 3.20 -6.28
N LEU A 245 -13.03 4.36 -6.32
CA LEU A 245 -11.60 4.42 -6.53
C LEU A 245 -10.87 3.85 -5.30
N THR A 246 -10.47 2.59 -5.40
CA THR A 246 -9.95 1.80 -4.28
C THR A 246 -8.45 1.57 -4.41
N ALA A 247 -7.71 1.62 -3.31
CA ALA A 247 -6.32 1.19 -3.25
C ALA A 247 -6.08 0.27 -2.04
N PRO A 248 -5.21 -0.76 -2.15
CA PRO A 248 -4.70 -1.49 -1.00
C PRO A 248 -3.53 -0.76 -0.35
N PHE A 249 -3.26 -1.09 0.91
CA PHE A 249 -2.04 -0.64 1.59
C PHE A 249 -1.54 -1.66 2.61
N LYS A 250 -0.24 -1.94 2.61
CA LYS A 250 0.46 -2.70 3.66
C LYS A 250 1.81 -2.05 3.92
N ALA A 251 1.95 -1.41 5.09
CA ALA A 251 3.14 -0.62 5.44
C ALA A 251 4.45 -1.38 5.26
N GLN A 252 4.46 -2.64 5.71
CA GLN A 252 5.60 -3.53 5.59
C GLN A 252 5.13 -4.93 5.21
N ASN A 253 5.80 -5.52 4.23
CA ASN A 253 5.68 -6.93 3.93
C ASN A 253 7.03 -7.64 4.13
N MET A 254 7.00 -8.93 4.38
CA MET A 254 8.18 -9.80 4.38
C MET A 254 7.93 -10.92 3.39
N ALA A 255 8.58 -10.86 2.22
CA ALA A 255 8.34 -11.82 1.14
C ALA A 255 9.58 -12.05 0.29
N LEU A 256 9.82 -13.31 -0.11
CA LEU A 256 10.87 -13.63 -1.09
C LEU A 256 10.41 -13.31 -2.53
N ASN A 257 9.11 -13.49 -2.78
CA ASN A 257 8.48 -13.25 -4.08
C ASN A 257 8.14 -11.77 -4.25
N SER A 258 8.59 -11.21 -5.37
CA SER A 258 8.28 -9.83 -5.73
C SER A 258 7.96 -9.69 -7.22
N PHE A 259 7.28 -8.60 -7.50
CA PHE A 259 6.98 -8.06 -8.82
C PHE A 259 7.77 -6.77 -9.01
N VAL A 260 7.93 -6.35 -10.26
CA VAL A 260 8.49 -5.03 -10.60
C VAL A 260 7.35 -4.15 -11.09
N THR A 261 7.14 -2.98 -10.49
CA THR A 261 6.10 -2.04 -10.94
C THR A 261 6.47 -1.39 -12.27
N ALA A 262 5.52 -0.69 -12.91
CA ALA A 262 5.80 0.07 -14.14
C ALA A 262 6.91 1.12 -13.99
N ALA A 263 7.14 1.61 -12.76
CA ALA A 263 8.22 2.53 -12.43
C ALA A 263 9.57 1.83 -12.11
N GLY A 264 9.66 0.51 -12.32
CA GLY A 264 10.88 -0.27 -12.02
C GLY A 264 11.05 -0.62 -10.53
N GLY A 265 10.06 -0.35 -9.68
CA GLY A 265 10.17 -0.59 -8.24
C GLY A 265 9.77 -2.00 -7.81
N GLU A 266 10.51 -2.61 -6.89
CA GLU A 266 10.22 -3.95 -6.36
C GLU A 266 9.06 -3.93 -5.33
N MET A 267 8.08 -4.83 -5.48
CA MET A 267 6.86 -4.87 -4.66
C MET A 267 6.45 -6.32 -4.32
N GLY A 268 5.94 -6.57 -3.10
CA GLY A 268 5.50 -7.92 -2.69
C GLY A 268 4.32 -8.45 -3.51
N ARG A 269 4.30 -9.77 -3.79
CA ARG A 269 3.27 -10.38 -4.65
C ARG A 269 1.85 -10.30 -4.06
N ALA A 270 1.62 -10.40 -2.74
CA ALA A 270 0.25 -10.27 -2.24
C ALA A 270 -0.32 -8.87 -2.47
N GLN A 271 0.48 -7.82 -2.32
CA GLN A 271 -0.01 -6.45 -2.55
C GLN A 271 -0.22 -6.18 -4.04
N VAL A 272 0.53 -6.83 -4.93
CA VAL A 272 0.25 -6.81 -6.37
C VAL A 272 -1.10 -7.43 -6.66
N VAL A 273 -1.41 -8.59 -6.07
CA VAL A 273 -2.72 -9.25 -6.20
C VAL A 273 -3.84 -8.37 -5.64
N GLN A 274 -3.61 -7.70 -4.52
CA GLN A 274 -4.58 -6.75 -3.96
C GLN A 274 -4.79 -5.52 -4.85
N ALA A 275 -3.73 -5.00 -5.47
CA ALA A 275 -3.83 -3.87 -6.40
C ALA A 275 -4.66 -4.27 -7.63
N GLN A 276 -4.38 -5.45 -8.18
CA GLN A 276 -5.14 -6.02 -9.28
C GLN A 276 -6.61 -6.27 -8.90
N ALA A 277 -6.88 -6.77 -7.69
CA ALA A 277 -8.24 -6.94 -7.18
C ALA A 277 -8.99 -5.61 -7.08
N ALA A 278 -8.29 -4.52 -6.75
CA ALA A 278 -8.81 -3.15 -6.75
C ALA A 278 -8.91 -2.51 -8.15
N GLY A 279 -8.55 -3.22 -9.22
CA GLY A 279 -8.49 -2.67 -10.58
C GLY A 279 -7.43 -1.58 -10.76
N ARG A 280 -6.36 -1.62 -9.97
CA ARG A 280 -5.25 -0.65 -10.01
C ARG A 280 -3.96 -1.32 -10.49
N GLU A 281 -3.13 -0.52 -11.14
CA GLU A 281 -1.75 -0.91 -11.42
C GLU A 281 -0.94 -1.00 -10.11
N PRO A 282 -0.04 -1.99 -9.97
CA PRO A 282 0.84 -2.10 -8.81
C PRO A 282 1.72 -0.86 -8.64
N ASP A 283 1.67 -0.27 -7.44
CA ASP A 283 2.43 0.93 -7.04
C ASP A 283 3.15 0.64 -5.72
N VAL A 284 4.45 0.93 -5.67
CA VAL A 284 5.29 0.71 -4.47
C VAL A 284 4.78 1.46 -3.25
N ARG A 285 4.01 2.54 -3.42
CA ARG A 285 3.37 3.26 -2.29
C ARG A 285 2.35 2.40 -1.56
N MET A 286 1.77 1.40 -2.21
CA MET A 286 0.85 0.42 -1.60
C MET A 286 1.60 -0.60 -0.72
N ASN A 287 2.90 -0.78 -0.92
CA ASN A 287 3.78 -1.58 -0.08
C ASN A 287 5.16 -0.90 0.08
N PRO A 288 5.25 0.17 0.89
CA PRO A 288 6.43 1.03 0.90
C PRO A 288 7.68 0.33 1.45
N ILE A 289 7.53 -0.67 2.32
CA ILE A 289 8.64 -1.46 2.84
C ILE A 289 8.42 -2.93 2.49
N LEU A 290 9.39 -3.51 1.80
CA LEU A 290 9.48 -4.94 1.54
C LEU A 290 10.77 -5.49 2.16
N LEU A 291 10.62 -6.47 3.04
CA LEU A 291 11.72 -7.20 3.63
C LEU A 291 11.89 -8.53 2.88
N LYS A 292 13.13 -8.85 2.54
CA LYS A 292 13.49 -10.16 2.01
C LYS A 292 14.36 -10.87 3.02
N PRO A 293 13.86 -11.91 3.71
CA PRO A 293 14.68 -12.64 4.66
C PRO A 293 15.87 -13.25 3.94
N THR A 294 17.05 -13.07 4.51
CA THR A 294 18.28 -13.72 4.09
C THR A 294 18.70 -14.70 5.19
N GLY A 295 19.51 -15.71 4.88
CA GLY A 295 20.02 -16.62 5.91
C GLY A 295 20.65 -15.88 7.10
N GLN A 296 20.69 -16.53 8.28
CA GLN A 296 21.31 -16.02 9.51
C GLN A 296 20.62 -14.82 10.20
N ALA A 297 19.28 -14.79 10.24
CA ALA A 297 18.50 -13.74 10.92
C ALA A 297 18.75 -12.31 10.40
N ASN A 298 19.04 -12.21 9.11
CA ASN A 298 19.20 -10.95 8.38
C ASN A 298 18.03 -10.74 7.42
N SER A 299 17.80 -9.50 6.98
CA SER A 299 16.83 -9.19 5.94
C SER A 299 17.33 -8.06 5.06
N GLN A 300 17.23 -8.25 3.75
CA GLN A 300 17.37 -7.15 2.80
C GLN A 300 16.15 -6.24 2.92
N VAL A 301 16.39 -4.95 3.05
CA VAL A 301 15.35 -3.93 3.13
C VAL A 301 15.22 -3.25 1.77
N ILE A 302 13.99 -3.24 1.26
CA ILE A 302 13.59 -2.53 0.06
C ILE A 302 12.61 -1.43 0.47
N LEU A 303 12.99 -0.18 0.23
CA LEU A 303 12.17 1.00 0.53
C LEU A 303 11.73 1.64 -0.79
N LEU A 304 10.42 1.80 -0.97
CA LEU A 304 9.81 2.36 -2.18
C LEU A 304 10.34 1.68 -3.46
N GLY A 305 10.46 0.36 -3.41
CA GLY A 305 10.93 -0.47 -4.52
C GLY A 305 12.44 -0.47 -4.78
N LYS A 306 13.24 0.19 -3.93
CA LYS A 306 14.70 0.25 -4.07
C LYS A 306 15.40 -0.40 -2.89
N ALA A 307 16.36 -1.28 -3.18
CA ALA A 307 17.19 -1.91 -2.15
C ALA A 307 18.00 -0.86 -1.37
N GLN A 308 18.00 -0.98 -0.04
CA GLN A 308 18.69 -0.08 0.89
C GLN A 308 19.90 -0.77 1.55
N GLY A 309 19.94 -2.10 1.52
CA GLY A 309 20.98 -2.92 2.14
C GLY A 309 20.41 -4.13 2.88
N THR A 310 21.30 -4.94 3.45
CA THR A 310 20.95 -6.09 4.29
C THR A 310 21.24 -5.74 5.74
N PHE A 311 20.26 -5.93 6.61
CA PHE A 311 20.31 -5.55 8.01
C PHE A 311 20.05 -6.77 8.90
N PRO A 312 20.73 -6.90 10.04
CA PRO A 312 20.31 -7.80 11.10
C PRO A 312 18.90 -7.47 11.58
N ALA A 313 18.10 -8.48 11.90
CA ALA A 313 16.71 -8.30 12.34
C ALA A 313 16.60 -7.32 13.53
N ARG A 314 17.57 -7.36 14.46
CA ARG A 314 17.63 -6.46 15.61
C ARG A 314 17.76 -4.99 15.21
N ASP A 315 18.64 -4.69 14.25
CA ASP A 315 18.90 -3.32 13.81
C ASP A 315 17.72 -2.76 13.02
N TYR A 316 17.09 -3.62 12.22
CA TYR A 316 15.86 -3.29 11.51
C TYR A 316 14.72 -2.94 12.46
N HIS A 317 14.38 -3.84 13.39
CA HIS A 317 13.30 -3.67 14.36
C HIS A 317 13.59 -2.60 15.43
N GLY A 318 14.78 -1.98 15.39
CA GLY A 318 15.21 -0.91 16.28
C GLY A 318 15.16 0.46 15.59
N GLU A 319 16.30 0.87 15.03
CA GLU A 319 16.49 2.23 14.51
C GLU A 319 15.88 2.42 13.12
N TYR A 320 15.97 1.40 12.25
CA TYR A 320 15.55 1.55 10.86
C TYR A 320 14.03 1.74 10.71
N GLN A 321 13.20 1.07 11.52
CA GLN A 321 11.75 1.31 11.49
C GLN A 321 11.38 2.76 11.82
N LYS A 322 12.16 3.44 12.67
CA LYS A 322 11.92 4.86 13.01
C LYS A 322 12.24 5.78 11.83
N THR A 323 13.31 5.47 11.08
CA THR A 323 13.70 6.25 9.90
C THR A 323 12.79 5.97 8.70
N ALA A 324 12.19 4.79 8.62
CA ALA A 324 11.26 4.42 7.55
C ALA A 324 9.83 4.96 7.74
N TRP A 325 9.39 5.24 8.97
CA TRP A 325 8.03 5.71 9.26
C TRP A 325 7.59 6.96 8.46
N PRO A 326 8.40 8.03 8.32
CA PRO A 326 8.02 9.19 7.51
C PRO A 326 7.68 8.86 6.04
N ALA A 327 8.33 7.84 5.46
CA ALA A 327 8.02 7.36 4.12
C ALA A 327 6.66 6.65 4.08
N VAL A 328 6.37 5.82 5.08
CA VAL A 328 5.06 5.15 5.25
C VAL A 328 3.94 6.18 5.39
N GLU A 329 4.12 7.18 6.25
CA GLU A 329 3.15 8.25 6.49
C GLU A 329 2.89 9.09 5.24
N THR A 330 3.94 9.40 4.48
CA THR A 330 3.83 10.08 3.19
C THR A 330 3.02 9.27 2.19
N CYS A 331 3.27 7.97 2.06
CA CYS A 331 2.51 7.09 1.17
C CYS A 331 1.04 6.98 1.58
N LEU A 332 0.77 6.82 2.87
CA LEU A 332 -0.59 6.79 3.42
C LEU A 332 -1.38 8.05 3.07
N ARG A 333 -0.77 9.22 3.26
CA ARG A 333 -1.39 10.50 2.95
C ARG A 333 -1.67 10.64 1.46
N GLN A 334 -0.68 10.36 0.60
CA GLN A 334 -0.84 10.44 -0.86
C GLN A 334 -1.94 9.49 -1.36
N LEU A 335 -1.92 8.22 -0.93
CA LEU A 335 -2.95 7.27 -1.32
C LEU A 335 -4.32 7.66 -0.79
N ARG A 336 -4.42 8.22 0.42
CA ARG A 336 -5.68 8.71 0.98
C ARG A 336 -6.21 9.94 0.25
N ASP A 337 -5.35 10.79 -0.29
CA ASP A 337 -5.72 11.98 -1.06
C ASP A 337 -6.11 11.62 -2.52
N GLU A 338 -5.59 10.52 -3.06
CA GLU A 338 -5.77 10.08 -4.46
C GLU A 338 -6.89 9.02 -4.64
N ASN A 339 -7.52 8.55 -3.57
CA ASN A 339 -8.50 7.45 -3.60
C ASN A 339 -9.74 7.77 -2.75
N GLU A 340 -10.82 7.05 -2.99
CA GLU A 340 -12.07 7.13 -2.22
C GLU A 340 -12.11 6.08 -1.10
N VAL A 341 -11.47 4.93 -1.32
CA VAL A 341 -11.36 3.85 -0.33
C VAL A 341 -9.92 3.34 -0.24
N LEU A 342 -9.41 3.21 0.98
CA LEU A 342 -8.13 2.59 1.28
C LEU A 342 -8.35 1.34 2.13
N VAL A 343 -8.01 0.17 1.58
CA VAL A 343 -8.12 -1.12 2.28
C VAL A 343 -6.74 -1.52 2.80
N ILE A 344 -6.60 -1.57 4.12
CA ILE A 344 -5.30 -1.64 4.78
C ILE A 344 -5.10 -3.03 5.38
N GLU A 345 -3.95 -3.63 5.13
CA GLU A 345 -3.54 -4.90 5.73
C GLU A 345 -2.49 -4.67 6.82
N GLY A 346 -2.73 -5.20 8.02
CA GLY A 346 -1.72 -5.32 9.07
C GLY A 346 -0.73 -6.46 8.82
N ALA A 347 0.28 -6.59 9.67
CA ALA A 347 1.25 -7.69 9.63
C ALA A 347 1.26 -8.44 10.96
N GLY A 348 1.37 -9.78 10.92
CA GLY A 348 1.36 -10.58 12.16
C GLY A 348 0.13 -10.31 13.04
N SER A 349 0.38 -10.26 14.35
CA SER A 349 -0.59 -9.87 15.38
C SER A 349 -0.34 -8.44 15.87
N PRO A 350 -1.37 -7.62 16.14
CA PRO A 350 -1.19 -6.30 16.73
C PRO A 350 -0.78 -6.33 18.21
N ALA A 351 -0.80 -7.52 18.83
CA ALA A 351 -0.51 -7.71 20.26
C ALA A 351 0.90 -8.25 20.53
N GLU A 352 1.87 -8.07 19.62
CA GLU A 352 3.27 -8.45 19.86
C GLU A 352 3.98 -7.44 20.77
N VAL A 353 3.86 -7.66 22.07
CA VAL A 353 4.37 -6.78 23.14
C VAL A 353 5.87 -6.46 23.01
N ASN A 354 6.64 -7.38 22.44
CA ASN A 354 8.08 -7.23 22.19
C ASN A 354 8.43 -6.31 21.01
N LEU A 355 7.49 -6.08 20.08
CA LEU A 355 7.70 -5.23 18.89
C LEU A 355 6.92 -3.91 18.96
N LYS A 356 6.00 -3.78 19.93
CA LYS A 356 5.05 -2.66 20.03
C LYS A 356 5.70 -1.27 20.00
N ALA A 357 6.82 -1.09 20.70
CA ALA A 357 7.50 0.21 20.81
C ALA A 357 7.93 0.79 19.45
N ASN A 358 8.20 -0.08 18.47
CA ASN A 358 8.63 0.30 17.12
C ASN A 358 7.64 -0.17 16.04
N ASP A 359 6.40 -0.53 16.42
CA ASP A 359 5.38 -0.95 15.46
C ASP A 359 5.17 0.11 14.38
N ILE A 360 5.25 -0.30 13.12
CA ILE A 360 4.93 0.52 11.95
C ILE A 360 3.90 -0.17 11.05
N VAL A 361 3.36 -1.31 11.47
CA VAL A 361 2.59 -2.22 10.60
C VAL A 361 1.15 -2.42 11.06
N ASN A 362 0.85 -2.20 12.34
CA ASN A 362 -0.47 -2.45 12.93
C ASN A 362 -1.11 -1.19 13.54
N MET A 363 -1.09 -1.06 14.86
CA MET A 363 -1.86 -0.05 15.58
C MET A 363 -1.33 1.36 15.34
N ARG A 364 -0.05 1.52 15.01
CA ARG A 364 0.47 2.83 14.61
C ARG A 364 -0.18 3.33 13.32
N VAL A 365 -0.39 2.48 12.33
CA VAL A 365 -1.11 2.81 11.09
C VAL A 365 -2.59 3.09 11.39
N ALA A 366 -3.23 2.25 12.19
CA ALA A 366 -4.63 2.45 12.59
C ALA A 366 -4.84 3.80 13.29
N ARG A 367 -3.97 4.17 14.24
CA ARG A 367 -4.01 5.47 14.95
C ARG A 367 -3.73 6.64 14.03
N ALA A 368 -2.74 6.54 13.14
CA ALA A 368 -2.40 7.62 12.20
C ALA A 368 -3.58 7.98 11.29
N LEU A 369 -4.42 7.01 10.94
CA LEU A 369 -5.57 7.21 10.07
C LEU A 369 -6.92 7.31 10.79
N GLN A 370 -6.95 7.00 12.09
CA GLN A 370 -8.18 6.71 12.85
C GLN A 370 -9.05 5.67 12.11
N SER A 371 -8.41 4.64 11.56
CA SER A 371 -9.05 3.62 10.72
C SER A 371 -9.80 2.59 11.58
N PRO A 372 -11.06 2.24 11.24
CA PRO A 372 -11.74 1.11 11.88
C PRO A 372 -11.01 -0.20 11.57
N VAL A 373 -10.71 -0.98 12.62
CA VAL A 373 -10.01 -2.25 12.51
C VAL A 373 -10.99 -3.41 12.60
N LEU A 374 -10.89 -4.34 11.65
CA LEU A 374 -11.50 -5.67 11.68
C LEU A 374 -10.44 -6.71 12.07
N LEU A 375 -10.63 -7.34 13.22
CA LEU A 375 -9.74 -8.37 13.74
C LEU A 375 -10.13 -9.75 13.20
N ILE A 376 -9.20 -10.40 12.48
CA ILE A 376 -9.42 -11.68 11.83
C ILE A 376 -8.83 -12.81 12.69
N ALA A 377 -9.63 -13.85 12.93
CA ALA A 377 -9.19 -15.06 13.61
C ALA A 377 -9.38 -16.29 12.72
N ASP A 378 -8.40 -17.20 12.71
CA ASP A 378 -8.48 -18.48 12.01
C ASP A 378 -9.20 -19.50 12.89
N ILE A 379 -10.36 -19.99 12.45
CA ILE A 379 -11.13 -20.98 13.20
C ILE A 379 -10.76 -22.44 12.85
N ASP A 380 -10.10 -22.66 11.71
CA ASP A 380 -9.71 -24.00 11.24
C ASP A 380 -8.66 -24.64 12.17
N ARG A 381 -7.77 -23.81 12.72
CA ARG A 381 -6.71 -24.24 13.65
C ARG A 381 -7.20 -24.49 15.09
N GLY A 382 -8.45 -24.16 15.40
CA GLY A 382 -8.97 -24.14 16.77
C GLY A 382 -8.44 -22.98 17.61
N GLY A 383 -9.07 -22.71 18.75
CA GLY A 383 -8.64 -21.67 19.69
C GLY A 383 -8.97 -20.21 19.30
N ALA A 384 -9.70 -19.99 18.19
CA ALA A 384 -10.03 -18.65 17.67
C ALA A 384 -10.59 -17.69 18.74
N LEU A 385 -11.49 -18.16 19.61
CA LEU A 385 -12.10 -17.33 20.66
C LEU A 385 -11.04 -16.82 21.65
N ALA A 386 -10.18 -17.72 22.11
CA ALA A 386 -9.10 -17.37 23.03
C ALA A 386 -8.09 -16.42 22.38
N SER A 387 -7.76 -16.63 21.10
CA SER A 387 -6.88 -15.73 20.35
C SER A 387 -7.46 -14.32 20.20
N VAL A 388 -8.76 -14.20 19.92
CA VAL A 388 -9.45 -12.90 19.85
C VAL A 388 -9.42 -12.20 21.20
N VAL A 389 -9.87 -12.88 22.26
CA VAL A 389 -9.90 -12.31 23.62
C VAL A 389 -8.49 -11.91 24.05
N GLY A 390 -7.51 -12.81 23.93
CA GLY A 390 -6.12 -12.55 24.32
C GLY A 390 -5.51 -11.38 23.54
N THR A 391 -5.79 -11.25 22.25
CA THR A 391 -5.32 -10.10 21.45
C THR A 391 -5.91 -8.80 21.99
N LEU A 392 -7.22 -8.75 22.23
CA LEU A 392 -7.92 -7.54 22.69
C LEU A 392 -7.56 -7.12 24.12
N GLU A 393 -7.18 -8.07 24.99
CA GLU A 393 -6.72 -7.78 26.36
C GLU A 393 -5.29 -7.19 26.38
N LEU A 394 -4.48 -7.44 25.35
CA LEU A 394 -3.11 -6.93 25.23
C LEU A 394 -3.02 -5.56 24.56
N LEU A 395 -4.11 -5.06 23.97
CA LEU A 395 -4.17 -3.73 23.37
C LEU A 395 -4.37 -2.65 24.43
N GLU A 396 -3.80 -1.46 24.20
CA GLU A 396 -4.12 -0.30 25.01
C GLU A 396 -5.58 0.13 24.81
N PRO A 397 -6.21 0.82 25.78
CA PRO A 397 -7.62 1.22 25.65
C PRO A 397 -7.94 2.02 24.38
N GLU A 398 -7.05 2.92 23.98
CA GLU A 398 -7.18 3.70 22.74
C GLU A 398 -7.04 2.86 21.47
N GLU A 399 -6.18 1.83 21.51
CA GLU A 399 -5.97 0.89 20.41
C GLU A 399 -7.18 -0.04 20.29
N ARG A 400 -7.62 -0.63 21.41
CA ARG A 400 -8.81 -1.47 21.48
C ARG A 400 -10.05 -0.73 20.98
N ALA A 401 -10.16 0.57 21.25
CA ALA A 401 -11.27 1.39 20.76
C ALA A 401 -11.34 1.50 19.23
N LEU A 402 -10.22 1.29 18.51
CA LEU A 402 -10.21 1.25 17.04
C LEU A 402 -10.67 -0.10 16.48
N VAL A 403 -10.67 -1.17 17.28
CA VAL A 403 -11.20 -2.47 16.85
C VAL A 403 -12.73 -2.43 16.89
N LYS A 404 -13.35 -2.45 15.71
CA LYS A 404 -14.80 -2.27 15.55
C LYS A 404 -15.56 -3.54 15.19
N GLY A 405 -14.84 -4.59 14.79
CA GLY A 405 -15.47 -5.87 14.45
C GLY A 405 -14.49 -7.03 14.40
N ILE A 406 -15.04 -8.24 14.44
CA ILE A 406 -14.31 -9.50 14.34
C ILE A 406 -14.77 -10.27 13.10
N ILE A 407 -13.84 -10.86 12.36
CA ILE A 407 -14.14 -11.84 11.30
C ILE A 407 -13.54 -13.19 11.70
N LEU A 408 -14.39 -14.22 11.79
CA LEU A 408 -13.92 -15.59 11.90
C LEU A 408 -13.72 -16.14 10.49
N ASN A 409 -12.50 -16.51 10.13
CA ASN A 409 -12.16 -16.95 8.79
C ASN A 409 -11.83 -18.45 8.76
N LYS A 410 -11.90 -19.04 7.55
CA LYS A 410 -11.63 -20.46 7.28
C LYS A 410 -12.59 -21.42 7.97
N PHE A 411 -13.84 -21.03 8.13
CA PHE A 411 -14.84 -21.88 8.77
C PHE A 411 -15.19 -23.11 7.92
N ARG A 412 -15.32 -24.26 8.58
CA ARG A 412 -15.81 -25.51 7.98
C ARG A 412 -16.99 -26.03 8.80
N GLY A 413 -18.10 -26.33 8.13
CA GLY A 413 -19.29 -26.90 8.76
C GLY A 413 -20.51 -26.00 8.69
N ASP A 414 -21.49 -26.28 9.55
CA ASP A 414 -22.77 -25.56 9.62
C ASP A 414 -22.67 -24.36 10.55
N ILE A 415 -22.83 -23.16 9.99
CA ILE A 415 -22.73 -21.89 10.72
C ILE A 415 -23.73 -21.78 11.87
N ARG A 416 -24.88 -22.47 11.79
CA ARG A 416 -25.92 -22.45 12.84
C ARG A 416 -25.41 -23.02 14.16
N LEU A 417 -24.44 -23.94 14.10
CA LEU A 417 -23.80 -24.54 15.27
C LEU A 417 -22.79 -23.58 15.93
N LEU A 418 -22.38 -22.51 15.25
CA LEU A 418 -21.39 -21.56 15.75
C LEU A 418 -22.02 -20.41 16.55
N GLN A 419 -23.33 -20.17 16.44
CA GLN A 419 -24.00 -19.03 17.05
C GLN A 419 -23.68 -18.82 18.55
N PRO A 420 -23.69 -19.86 19.42
CA PRO A 420 -23.36 -19.67 20.84
C PRO A 420 -21.94 -19.11 21.07
N ALA A 421 -20.98 -19.47 20.21
CA ALA A 421 -19.62 -18.97 20.29
C ALA A 421 -19.50 -17.50 19.85
N LEU A 422 -20.32 -17.08 18.89
CA LEU A 422 -20.40 -15.68 18.45
C LEU A 422 -21.00 -14.79 19.53
N ASP A 423 -22.08 -15.26 20.17
CA ASP A 423 -22.75 -14.56 21.26
C ASP A 423 -21.80 -14.38 22.46
N PHE A 424 -21.07 -15.43 22.82
CA PHE A 424 -20.04 -15.38 23.87
C PHE A 424 -18.96 -14.33 23.57
N LEU A 425 -18.43 -14.28 22.34
CA LEU A 425 -17.43 -13.28 21.96
C LEU A 425 -17.95 -11.86 22.10
N ARG A 426 -19.19 -11.62 21.66
CA ARG A 426 -19.83 -10.30 21.77
C ARG A 426 -20.00 -9.89 23.22
N GLU A 427 -20.50 -10.79 24.08
CA GLU A 427 -20.67 -10.53 25.51
C GLU A 427 -19.32 -10.27 26.20
N LYS A 428 -18.30 -11.09 25.90
CA LYS A 428 -17.00 -11.00 26.55
C LYS A 428 -16.19 -9.77 26.14
N THR A 429 -16.28 -9.37 24.87
CA THR A 429 -15.40 -8.33 24.30
C THR A 429 -16.08 -6.98 24.11
N GLY A 430 -17.41 -6.96 24.00
CA GLY A 430 -18.19 -5.80 23.58
C GLY A 430 -18.10 -5.48 22.07
N ILE A 431 -17.37 -6.30 21.30
CA ILE A 431 -17.12 -6.08 19.87
C ILE A 431 -17.94 -7.11 19.06
N PRO A 432 -18.69 -6.68 18.03
CA PRO A 432 -19.51 -7.60 17.24
C PRO A 432 -18.65 -8.48 16.32
N VAL A 433 -19.10 -9.73 16.12
CA VAL A 433 -18.63 -10.54 14.99
C VAL A 433 -19.39 -10.09 13.75
N LEU A 434 -18.67 -9.53 12.78
CA LEU A 434 -19.22 -8.98 11.54
C LEU A 434 -19.20 -9.98 10.40
N GLY A 435 -18.64 -11.17 10.58
CA GLY A 435 -18.70 -12.22 9.58
C GLY A 435 -18.04 -13.52 9.97
N VAL A 436 -18.51 -14.60 9.35
CA VAL A 436 -17.94 -15.94 9.42
C VAL A 436 -17.70 -16.41 8.00
N VAL A 437 -16.45 -16.32 7.55
CA VAL A 437 -16.06 -16.61 6.17
C VAL A 437 -15.68 -18.09 6.05
N PRO A 438 -16.32 -18.85 5.15
CA PRO A 438 -16.02 -20.26 4.97
C PRO A 438 -14.64 -20.47 4.37
N TYR A 439 -14.07 -21.65 4.57
CA TYR A 439 -12.84 -22.05 3.91
C TYR A 439 -13.02 -22.05 2.38
N PHE A 440 -12.16 -21.33 1.67
CA PHE A 440 -12.21 -21.18 0.22
C PHE A 440 -10.89 -21.65 -0.40
N SER A 441 -10.98 -22.63 -1.30
CA SER A 441 -9.80 -23.23 -1.96
C SER A 441 -9.59 -22.75 -3.40
N GLU A 442 -10.58 -22.11 -4.02
CA GLU A 442 -10.51 -21.70 -5.43
C GLU A 442 -9.77 -20.37 -5.66
N PHE A 443 -9.34 -19.71 -4.59
CA PHE A 443 -8.50 -18.51 -4.67
C PHE A 443 -7.37 -18.62 -3.66
N SER A 444 -6.15 -18.50 -4.15
CA SER A 444 -4.95 -18.40 -3.33
C SER A 444 -4.16 -17.17 -3.76
N ILE A 445 -3.74 -16.38 -2.79
CA ILE A 445 -2.68 -15.41 -3.01
C ILE A 445 -1.35 -16.16 -2.94
N PRO A 446 -0.41 -15.91 -3.86
CA PRO A 446 0.93 -16.46 -3.78
C PRO A 446 1.52 -16.39 -2.38
N GLU A 447 2.05 -17.51 -1.90
CA GLU A 447 2.62 -17.59 -0.57
C GLU A 447 3.90 -16.73 -0.49
N GLU A 448 4.05 -16.00 0.62
CA GLU A 448 5.04 -14.93 0.74
C GLU A 448 6.33 -15.38 1.46
N ASP A 449 6.24 -16.39 2.33
CA ASP A 449 7.24 -16.66 3.38
C ASP A 449 8.01 -17.98 3.21
N SER A 450 9.27 -18.00 3.63
CA SER A 450 10.18 -19.16 3.59
C SER A 450 9.84 -20.23 4.64
N VAL A 451 9.12 -19.87 5.71
CA VAL A 451 8.63 -20.81 6.72
C VAL A 451 7.47 -21.65 6.19
N VAL A 452 6.66 -21.08 5.30
CA VAL A 452 5.60 -21.85 4.61
C VAL A 452 6.22 -22.77 3.56
N LEU A 453 7.36 -22.40 2.96
CA LEU A 453 8.17 -23.29 2.15
C LEU A 453 8.53 -24.60 2.89
N GLU A 454 8.68 -24.65 4.22
CA GLU A 454 8.85 -25.94 4.96
C GLU A 454 7.56 -26.78 5.04
N GLN A 455 6.39 -26.14 5.14
CA GLN A 455 5.08 -26.80 5.10
C GLN A 455 4.74 -27.26 3.67
N GLU A 456 5.05 -26.41 2.68
CA GLU A 456 5.06 -26.77 1.27
C GLU A 456 6.09 -27.86 0.99
N LYS A 457 7.29 -27.88 1.59
CA LYS A 457 8.26 -28.98 1.43
C LYS A 457 7.62 -30.33 1.76
N THR A 458 6.77 -30.38 2.79
CA THR A 458 6.04 -31.60 3.16
C THR A 458 4.93 -31.94 2.14
N ARG A 459 4.24 -30.94 1.59
CA ARG A 459 3.21 -31.11 0.56
C ARG A 459 3.79 -31.45 -0.82
N LEU A 460 4.87 -30.78 -1.22
CA LEU A 460 5.62 -30.93 -2.46
C LEU A 460 6.43 -32.22 -2.45
N ALA A 461 6.96 -32.67 -1.31
CA ALA A 461 7.57 -34.00 -1.17
C ALA A 461 6.55 -35.13 -1.46
N LYS A 462 5.27 -34.94 -1.11
CA LYS A 462 4.20 -35.87 -1.51
C LYS A 462 3.86 -35.81 -3.00
N GLN A 463 4.16 -34.69 -3.68
CA GLN A 463 3.93 -34.48 -5.12
C GLN A 463 5.15 -34.84 -5.99
N ALA A 464 6.30 -35.19 -5.40
CA ALA A 464 7.54 -35.51 -6.11
C ALA A 464 7.53 -36.88 -6.81
N GLN A 465 6.43 -37.65 -6.74
CA GLN A 465 6.37 -38.97 -7.36
C GLN A 465 6.26 -38.85 -8.90
N PRO A 466 7.01 -39.65 -9.67
CA PRO A 466 6.87 -39.70 -11.12
C PRO A 466 5.46 -40.15 -11.53
N LEU A 467 4.86 -39.49 -12.52
CA LEU A 467 3.69 -40.02 -13.22
C LEU A 467 4.13 -41.28 -13.98
N ARG A 468 3.78 -42.47 -13.46
CA ARG A 468 4.18 -43.75 -14.06
C ARG A 468 3.38 -43.99 -15.36
N PRO A 469 4.03 -44.31 -16.49
CA PRO A 469 3.35 -44.94 -17.62
C PRO A 469 3.12 -46.43 -17.27
N GLY A 470 1.87 -46.84 -17.15
CA GLY A 470 1.48 -48.26 -17.10
C GLY A 470 1.59 -48.93 -15.71
N HIS A 471 0.55 -48.81 -14.90
CA HIS A 471 0.11 -49.88 -13.99
C HIS A 471 -1.41 -49.82 -13.85
N GLU A 472 -2.06 -50.96 -14.09
CA GLU A 472 -3.50 -51.17 -14.11
C GLU A 472 -4.11 -51.07 -12.70
N THR A 473 -4.22 -49.87 -12.14
CA THR A 473 -5.21 -49.55 -11.10
C THR A 473 -5.57 -48.07 -11.26
N ASP A 474 -6.84 -47.81 -11.57
CA ASP A 474 -7.47 -46.51 -11.91
C ASP A 474 -7.03 -45.86 -13.23
N ALA A 475 -7.17 -46.63 -14.32
CA ALA A 475 -6.82 -46.29 -15.70
C ALA A 475 -7.64 -45.14 -16.37
N GLY A 476 -8.17 -44.18 -15.62
CA GLY A 476 -8.98 -43.08 -16.14
C GLY A 476 -8.31 -41.70 -16.15
N GLU A 477 -7.49 -41.35 -15.15
CA GLU A 477 -7.16 -39.93 -14.88
C GLU A 477 -5.66 -39.57 -14.96
N ALA A 478 -4.73 -40.50 -14.66
CA ALA A 478 -3.29 -40.18 -14.62
C ALA A 478 -2.58 -40.26 -15.98
N ALA A 479 -3.14 -40.99 -16.96
CA ALA A 479 -2.51 -41.23 -18.26
C ALA A 479 -2.67 -40.06 -19.27
N GLY A 480 -3.25 -38.92 -18.86
CA GLY A 480 -3.71 -37.86 -19.76
C GLY A 480 -3.08 -36.47 -19.59
N ARG A 481 -2.05 -36.28 -18.75
CA ARG A 481 -1.44 -34.95 -18.51
C ARG A 481 0.04 -34.91 -18.88
N LEU A 482 0.52 -33.75 -19.32
CA LEU A 482 1.95 -33.44 -19.50
C LEU A 482 2.64 -33.38 -18.14
N ASP A 483 3.79 -34.02 -17.99
CA ASP A 483 4.61 -33.99 -16.78
C ASP A 483 5.64 -32.86 -16.88
N ILE A 484 5.49 -31.83 -16.05
CA ILE A 484 6.39 -30.67 -15.99
C ILE A 484 7.13 -30.70 -14.66
N ALA A 485 8.44 -30.97 -14.71
CA ALA A 485 9.30 -31.01 -13.55
C ALA A 485 9.99 -29.66 -13.32
N VAL A 486 9.65 -28.97 -12.23
CA VAL A 486 10.34 -27.76 -11.78
C VAL A 486 11.44 -28.15 -10.80
N ILE A 487 12.67 -27.72 -11.04
CA ILE A 487 13.78 -27.99 -10.13
C ILE A 487 13.61 -27.14 -8.86
N ARG A 488 13.49 -27.81 -7.72
CA ARG A 488 13.35 -27.19 -6.40
C ARG A 488 14.73 -26.80 -5.87
N LEU A 489 15.13 -25.59 -6.19
CA LEU A 489 16.37 -24.99 -5.72
C LEU A 489 16.27 -24.58 -4.24
N PRO A 490 17.36 -24.72 -3.45
CA PRO A 490 17.42 -24.22 -2.08
C PRO A 490 17.06 -22.73 -1.93
N TYR A 491 17.49 -21.89 -2.86
CA TYR A 491 17.23 -20.45 -2.88
C TYR A 491 16.28 -20.03 -4.01
N ILE A 492 15.33 -20.92 -4.36
CA ILE A 492 14.29 -20.67 -5.35
C ILE A 492 13.57 -19.33 -5.09
N SER A 493 13.34 -18.57 -6.15
CA SER A 493 12.53 -17.36 -6.12
C SER A 493 11.48 -17.35 -7.21
N ASN A 494 10.42 -16.56 -7.02
CA ASN A 494 9.41 -16.32 -8.04
C ASN A 494 8.72 -17.62 -8.52
N PHE A 495 8.51 -18.58 -7.61
CA PHE A 495 7.86 -19.87 -7.93
C PHE A 495 6.43 -19.72 -8.48
N THR A 496 5.84 -18.52 -8.39
CA THR A 496 4.57 -18.15 -9.01
C THR A 496 4.58 -18.17 -10.53
N ASP A 497 5.76 -18.11 -11.17
CA ASP A 497 5.86 -18.13 -12.64
C ASP A 497 5.20 -19.38 -13.24
N PHE A 498 5.09 -20.46 -12.46
CA PHE A 498 4.55 -21.75 -12.91
C PHE A 498 3.07 -21.92 -12.60
N ASP A 499 2.42 -20.96 -11.92
CA ASP A 499 0.99 -21.02 -11.60
C ASP A 499 0.17 -21.11 -12.89
N ALA A 500 0.57 -20.36 -13.93
CA ALA A 500 -0.11 -20.41 -15.21
C ALA A 500 -0.07 -21.79 -15.89
N LEU A 501 0.95 -22.60 -15.61
CA LEU A 501 1.03 -24.00 -16.07
C LEU A 501 0.21 -24.94 -15.18
N ARG A 502 0.12 -24.65 -13.87
CA ARG A 502 -0.69 -25.43 -12.91
C ARG A 502 -2.20 -25.29 -13.15
N ASP A 503 -2.61 -24.15 -13.68
CA ASP A 503 -4.01 -23.87 -14.02
C ASP A 503 -4.50 -24.66 -15.24
N GLU A 504 -3.59 -25.22 -16.04
CA GLU A 504 -3.95 -25.98 -17.24
C GLU A 504 -4.32 -27.43 -16.87
N GLU A 505 -5.54 -27.85 -17.25
CA GLU A 505 -6.08 -29.16 -16.89
C GLU A 505 -5.23 -30.32 -17.43
N ASP A 506 -4.54 -30.11 -18.56
CA ASP A 506 -3.72 -31.10 -19.24
C ASP A 506 -2.22 -31.03 -18.87
N ALA A 507 -1.83 -30.24 -17.87
CA ALA A 507 -0.46 -30.14 -17.37
C ALA A 507 -0.36 -30.41 -15.87
N ALA A 508 0.57 -31.28 -15.47
CA ALA A 508 0.87 -31.57 -14.07
C ALA A 508 2.27 -31.02 -13.74
N VAL A 509 2.31 -30.00 -12.86
CA VAL A 509 3.57 -29.39 -12.40
C VAL A 509 3.97 -30.02 -11.07
N ARG A 510 5.18 -30.55 -10.99
CA ARG A 510 5.77 -31.11 -9.76
C ARG A 510 7.16 -30.57 -9.50
N TYR A 511 7.54 -30.53 -8.23
CA TYR A 511 8.83 -29.99 -7.79
C TYR A 511 9.80 -31.12 -7.45
N VAL A 512 11.02 -31.05 -8.00
CA VAL A 512 12.03 -32.11 -7.90
C VAL A 512 13.32 -31.56 -7.31
N ALA A 513 13.84 -32.20 -6.27
CA ALA A 513 15.14 -31.88 -5.66
C ALA A 513 16.13 -33.05 -5.67
N ASP A 514 15.73 -34.20 -6.22
CA ASP A 514 16.53 -35.43 -6.22
C ASP A 514 16.54 -36.00 -7.65
N PRO A 515 17.70 -36.45 -8.18
CA PRO A 515 17.79 -37.05 -9.52
C PRO A 515 16.88 -38.26 -9.73
N ASP A 516 16.67 -39.10 -8.72
CA ASP A 516 15.86 -40.31 -8.82
C ASP A 516 14.38 -39.97 -8.95
N ALA A 517 13.96 -38.87 -8.32
CA ALA A 517 12.61 -38.34 -8.45
C ALA A 517 12.37 -37.64 -9.79
N LEU A 518 13.41 -37.35 -10.60
CA LEU A 518 13.24 -36.64 -11.87
C LEU A 518 12.44 -37.47 -12.88
N GLY A 519 12.62 -38.79 -12.95
CA GLY A 519 11.90 -39.64 -13.90
C GLY A 519 12.16 -39.27 -15.37
N SER A 520 11.11 -39.20 -16.19
CA SER A 520 11.18 -38.82 -17.61
C SER A 520 10.07 -37.80 -17.93
N PRO A 521 10.21 -36.55 -17.47
CA PRO A 521 9.19 -35.52 -17.68
C PRO A 521 9.16 -35.09 -19.14
N ASP A 522 8.11 -34.40 -19.56
CA ASP A 522 8.04 -33.79 -20.90
C ASP A 522 8.80 -32.47 -20.98
N LEU A 523 8.95 -31.80 -19.84
CA LEU A 523 9.61 -30.52 -19.70
C LEU A 523 10.28 -30.43 -18.33
N VAL A 524 11.52 -29.95 -18.32
CA VAL A 524 12.17 -29.47 -17.08
C VAL A 524 12.21 -27.95 -17.09
N VAL A 525 11.89 -27.35 -15.94
CA VAL A 525 12.04 -25.91 -15.73
C VAL A 525 13.03 -25.66 -14.59
N ILE A 526 14.05 -24.85 -14.83
CA ILE A 526 14.97 -24.34 -13.82
C ILE A 526 14.53 -22.91 -13.46
N PRO A 527 14.01 -22.69 -12.23
CA PRO A 527 13.41 -21.42 -11.84
C PRO A 527 14.46 -20.34 -11.54
N GLY A 528 13.99 -19.13 -11.21
CA GLY A 528 14.85 -18.07 -10.69
C GLY A 528 15.44 -18.42 -9.31
N SER A 529 16.58 -17.78 -8.99
CA SER A 529 17.31 -17.97 -7.74
C SER A 529 17.68 -16.61 -7.13
N LYS A 530 17.79 -16.55 -5.79
CA LYS A 530 18.44 -15.42 -5.07
C LYS A 530 19.91 -15.69 -4.72
N ASN A 531 20.37 -16.91 -4.95
CA ASN A 531 21.76 -17.28 -4.74
C ASN A 531 22.16 -18.29 -5.81
N THR A 532 22.46 -17.77 -6.99
CA THR A 532 22.63 -18.57 -8.20
C THR A 532 23.82 -19.52 -8.06
N LEU A 533 24.90 -19.09 -7.39
CA LEU A 533 26.09 -19.91 -7.21
C LEU A 533 25.88 -21.04 -6.19
N ALA A 534 25.19 -20.78 -5.07
CA ALA A 534 24.89 -21.81 -4.09
C ALA A 534 23.89 -22.85 -4.64
N ASP A 535 22.93 -22.42 -5.45
CA ASP A 535 21.99 -23.31 -6.12
C ASP A 535 22.67 -24.15 -7.23
N LEU A 536 23.62 -23.58 -7.99
CA LEU A 536 24.47 -24.37 -8.90
C LEU A 536 25.28 -25.42 -8.15
N ARG A 537 25.88 -25.04 -7.02
CA ARG A 537 26.62 -25.98 -6.17
C ARG A 537 25.71 -27.14 -5.75
N PHE A 538 24.50 -26.85 -5.30
CA PHE A 538 23.50 -27.87 -4.98
C PHE A 538 23.18 -28.80 -6.18
N LEU A 539 23.00 -28.25 -7.38
CA LEU A 539 22.73 -29.07 -8.57
C LEU A 539 23.88 -30.01 -8.91
N HIS A 540 25.13 -29.55 -8.75
CA HIS A 540 26.30 -30.40 -8.94
C HIS A 540 26.42 -31.46 -7.84
N ASP A 541 26.33 -31.06 -6.57
CA ASP A 541 26.52 -31.94 -5.42
C ASP A 541 25.43 -33.03 -5.33
N SER A 542 24.20 -32.72 -5.76
CA SER A 542 23.09 -33.68 -5.84
C SER A 542 23.15 -34.63 -7.04
N GLY A 543 24.00 -34.37 -8.03
CA GLY A 543 24.03 -35.11 -9.30
C GLY A 543 22.96 -34.70 -10.32
N LEU A 544 22.05 -33.78 -9.97
CA LEU A 544 21.03 -33.26 -10.89
C LEU A 544 21.65 -32.59 -12.11
N ALA A 545 22.76 -31.86 -11.95
CA ALA A 545 23.44 -31.17 -13.05
C ALA A 545 23.86 -32.13 -14.18
N ALA A 546 24.45 -33.28 -13.81
CA ALA A 546 24.87 -34.30 -14.76
C ALA A 546 23.64 -34.92 -15.45
N ARG A 547 22.64 -35.30 -14.67
CA ARG A 547 21.40 -35.90 -15.18
C ARG A 547 20.66 -35.00 -16.16
N LEU A 548 20.51 -33.71 -15.85
CA LEU A 548 19.86 -32.73 -16.72
C LEU A 548 20.61 -32.54 -18.04
N ARG A 549 21.95 -32.52 -18.00
CA ARG A 549 22.77 -32.42 -19.21
C ARG A 549 22.60 -33.65 -20.10
N GLU A 550 22.62 -34.85 -19.54
CA GLU A 550 22.42 -36.10 -20.28
C GLU A 550 21.02 -36.17 -20.91
N ASP A 551 19.97 -35.84 -20.15
CA ASP A 551 18.61 -35.90 -20.67
C ASP A 551 18.37 -34.83 -21.75
N TRP A 552 18.94 -33.64 -21.61
CA TRP A 552 18.92 -32.63 -22.68
C TRP A 552 19.63 -33.12 -23.96
N GLN A 553 20.77 -33.81 -23.84
CA GLN A 553 21.44 -34.42 -25.00
C GLN A 553 20.59 -35.50 -25.68
N ARG A 554 19.71 -36.18 -24.91
CA ARG A 554 18.68 -37.10 -25.44
C ARG A 554 17.44 -36.37 -25.99
N GLY A 555 17.44 -35.03 -25.96
CA GLY A 555 16.40 -34.18 -26.52
C GLY A 555 15.35 -33.70 -25.52
N LEU A 556 15.51 -33.89 -24.21
CA LEU A 556 14.59 -33.37 -23.21
C LEU A 556 14.50 -31.83 -23.30
N PRO A 557 13.30 -31.23 -23.36
CA PRO A 557 13.13 -29.78 -23.27
C PRO A 557 13.49 -29.24 -21.89
N ILE A 558 14.29 -28.16 -21.86
CA ILE A 558 14.67 -27.47 -20.63
C ILE A 558 14.41 -25.95 -20.78
N ILE A 559 13.70 -25.35 -19.83
CA ILE A 559 13.48 -23.89 -19.77
C ILE A 559 14.18 -23.34 -18.52
N GLY A 560 15.10 -22.40 -18.69
CA GLY A 560 15.70 -21.64 -17.58
C GLY A 560 15.12 -20.23 -17.48
N ILE A 561 14.68 -19.81 -16.30
CA ILE A 561 14.17 -18.45 -16.07
C ILE A 561 15.08 -17.72 -15.08
N CYS A 562 15.52 -16.51 -15.44
CA CYS A 562 16.33 -15.64 -14.58
C CYS A 562 17.58 -16.36 -14.04
N GLY A 563 17.69 -16.62 -12.74
CA GLY A 563 18.77 -17.45 -12.19
C GLY A 563 18.94 -18.77 -12.93
N GLY A 564 17.85 -19.48 -13.26
CA GLY A 564 17.91 -20.71 -14.05
C GLY A 564 18.47 -20.52 -15.46
N TYR A 565 18.23 -19.37 -16.09
CA TYR A 565 18.87 -19.01 -17.37
C TYR A 565 20.38 -18.86 -17.22
N GLN A 566 20.83 -18.19 -16.16
CA GLN A 566 22.25 -18.05 -15.82
C GLN A 566 22.91 -19.41 -15.56
N MET A 567 22.23 -20.29 -14.83
CA MET A 567 22.71 -21.65 -14.51
C MET A 567 22.90 -22.53 -15.74
N LEU A 568 22.09 -22.35 -16.79
CA LEU A 568 22.23 -23.12 -18.04
C LEU A 568 23.54 -22.82 -18.78
N GLY A 569 24.19 -21.69 -18.50
CA GLY A 569 25.44 -21.27 -19.13
C GLY A 569 26.66 -22.11 -18.77
N ARG A 570 27.85 -21.66 -19.21
CA ARG A 570 29.14 -22.30 -18.93
C ARG A 570 29.64 -22.03 -17.52
N VAL A 571 29.46 -20.81 -17.04
CA VAL A 571 29.97 -20.33 -15.75
C VAL A 571 29.14 -19.16 -15.23
N VAL A 572 29.00 -19.09 -13.91
CA VAL A 572 28.47 -17.93 -13.19
C VAL A 572 29.55 -17.41 -12.26
N ARG A 573 29.83 -16.10 -12.32
CA ARG A 573 30.85 -15.40 -11.54
C ARG A 573 30.20 -14.36 -10.63
N ASP A 574 30.58 -14.31 -9.37
CA ASP A 574 30.21 -13.30 -8.38
C ASP A 574 31.49 -12.72 -7.75
N PRO A 575 32.27 -11.91 -8.52
CA PRO A 575 33.57 -11.41 -8.08
C PRO A 575 33.48 -10.45 -6.89
N LEU A 576 32.28 -9.97 -6.56
CA LEU A 576 32.01 -9.03 -5.48
C LEU A 576 31.28 -9.67 -4.30
N HIS A 577 31.05 -10.98 -4.33
CA HIS A 577 30.39 -11.75 -3.28
C HIS A 577 29.02 -11.17 -2.87
N LEU A 578 28.23 -10.76 -3.85
CA LEU A 578 26.95 -10.08 -3.66
C LEU A 578 25.85 -11.06 -3.25
N GLU A 579 25.86 -12.28 -3.82
CA GLU A 579 24.89 -13.32 -3.51
C GLU A 579 25.45 -14.38 -2.56
N SER A 580 26.75 -14.68 -2.65
CA SER A 580 27.38 -15.76 -1.88
C SER A 580 28.85 -15.54 -1.60
N ALA A 581 29.40 -16.34 -0.69
CA ALA A 581 30.86 -16.40 -0.48
C ALA A 581 31.62 -17.07 -1.63
N LEU A 582 30.92 -17.68 -2.60
CA LEU A 582 31.55 -18.29 -3.77
C LEU A 582 31.85 -17.20 -4.80
N GLU A 583 33.04 -17.23 -5.38
CA GLU A 583 33.44 -16.28 -6.42
C GLU A 583 33.05 -16.77 -7.82
N VAL A 584 33.15 -18.07 -8.08
CA VAL A 584 32.90 -18.67 -9.40
C VAL A 584 32.34 -20.08 -9.23
N THR A 585 31.35 -20.45 -10.02
CA THR A 585 30.83 -21.83 -10.10
C THR A 585 30.57 -22.23 -11.56
N PRO A 586 31.00 -23.43 -12.00
CA PRO A 586 30.64 -23.96 -13.32
C PRO A 586 29.13 -24.07 -13.49
N GLY A 587 28.61 -23.63 -14.63
CA GLY A 587 27.20 -23.83 -14.98
C GLY A 587 26.90 -25.22 -15.52
N LEU A 588 25.70 -25.41 -16.05
CA LEU A 588 25.23 -26.65 -16.64
C LEU A 588 25.76 -26.86 -18.07
N ASN A 589 26.46 -25.90 -18.67
CA ASN A 589 27.10 -25.98 -19.98
C ASN A 589 26.12 -26.48 -21.07
N ILE A 590 24.88 -26.00 -21.02
CA ILE A 590 23.80 -26.30 -21.97
C ILE A 590 23.65 -25.15 -22.97
N LEU A 591 23.65 -23.92 -22.47
CA LEU A 591 23.61 -22.71 -23.29
C LEU A 591 25.01 -22.10 -23.45
N PRO A 592 25.37 -21.60 -24.65
CA PRO A 592 26.67 -21.00 -24.93
C PRO A 592 26.71 -19.54 -24.43
N LEU A 593 26.67 -19.38 -23.11
CA LEU A 593 26.73 -18.07 -22.44
C LEU A 593 27.57 -18.14 -21.16
N GLU A 594 28.10 -17.00 -20.75
CA GLU A 594 28.69 -16.79 -19.42
C GLU A 594 27.93 -15.70 -18.68
N THR A 595 27.85 -15.80 -17.36
CA THR A 595 27.16 -14.81 -16.53
C THR A 595 28.11 -14.25 -15.47
N GLU A 596 28.06 -12.94 -15.30
CA GLU A 596 28.70 -12.23 -14.19
C GLU A 596 27.62 -11.51 -13.36
N ILE A 597 27.60 -11.72 -12.05
CA ILE A 597 26.72 -11.04 -11.09
C ILE A 597 27.23 -9.61 -10.89
N LEU A 598 26.34 -8.64 -11.05
CA LEU A 598 26.65 -7.22 -10.99
C LEU A 598 26.03 -6.54 -9.75
N PRO A 599 26.62 -5.44 -9.23
CA PRO A 599 26.07 -4.70 -8.09
C PRO A 599 24.68 -4.13 -8.32
N GLU A 600 24.41 -3.67 -9.54
CA GLU A 600 23.15 -3.05 -9.90
C GLU A 600 22.13 -4.12 -10.31
N LYS A 601 20.98 -4.13 -9.62
CA LYS A 601 19.86 -5.01 -9.94
C LYS A 601 19.08 -4.42 -11.11
N HIS A 602 18.94 -5.20 -12.18
CA HIS A 602 18.05 -4.87 -13.28
C HIS A 602 16.60 -5.12 -12.85
N THR A 603 15.76 -4.08 -12.91
CA THR A 603 14.35 -4.12 -12.51
C THR A 603 13.51 -3.32 -13.50
N VAL A 604 12.81 -4.01 -14.40
CA VAL A 604 11.96 -3.34 -15.38
C VAL A 604 10.74 -4.17 -15.79
N GLN A 605 9.69 -3.48 -16.23
CA GLN A 605 8.59 -4.09 -16.98
C GLN A 605 8.99 -4.19 -18.45
N SER A 606 8.87 -5.38 -19.02
CA SER A 606 9.37 -5.65 -20.37
C SER A 606 8.21 -6.11 -21.25
N ARG A 607 8.11 -5.51 -22.43
CA ARG A 607 7.12 -5.88 -23.45
C ARG A 607 7.77 -5.87 -24.82
N GLY A 608 7.33 -6.71 -25.72
CA GLY A 608 7.90 -6.75 -27.05
C GLY A 608 7.34 -7.88 -27.89
N SER A 609 8.17 -8.47 -28.73
CA SER A 609 7.76 -9.51 -29.68
C SER A 609 8.67 -10.74 -29.66
N ILE A 610 8.08 -11.88 -30.02
CA ILE A 610 8.78 -13.16 -30.12
C ILE A 610 9.53 -13.21 -31.45
N LEU A 611 10.86 -13.29 -31.40
CA LEU A 611 11.71 -13.38 -32.60
C LEU A 611 11.98 -14.83 -33.03
N ALA A 612 12.10 -15.73 -32.06
CA ALA A 612 12.41 -17.13 -32.28
C ALA A 612 11.41 -17.80 -33.23
N GLY A 613 11.93 -18.63 -34.14
CA GLY A 613 11.15 -19.31 -35.18
C GLY A 613 11.26 -20.83 -35.12
N SER A 614 11.70 -21.41 -33.99
CA SER A 614 11.90 -22.85 -33.81
C SER A 614 11.26 -23.34 -32.51
N LEU A 615 11.15 -24.67 -32.34
CA LEU A 615 10.45 -25.30 -31.22
C LEU A 615 8.99 -24.81 -31.15
N PHE A 616 8.49 -24.54 -29.94
CA PHE A 616 7.16 -23.99 -29.74
C PHE A 616 7.00 -22.52 -30.18
N PHE A 617 8.10 -21.79 -30.44
CA PHE A 617 8.02 -20.39 -30.85
C PHE A 617 7.52 -20.22 -32.29
N GLU A 618 7.64 -21.24 -33.15
CA GLU A 618 7.23 -21.17 -34.55
C GLU A 618 5.77 -20.73 -34.73
N GLN A 619 4.88 -21.20 -33.85
CA GLN A 619 3.44 -20.88 -33.89
C GLN A 619 3.10 -19.48 -33.36
N CYS A 620 4.03 -18.84 -32.65
CA CYS A 620 3.81 -17.54 -32.01
C CYS A 620 4.85 -16.48 -32.39
N ARG A 621 5.65 -16.71 -33.44
CA ARG A 621 6.61 -15.74 -33.95
C ARG A 621 5.91 -14.43 -34.33
N GLY A 622 6.51 -13.31 -33.93
CA GLY A 622 5.97 -11.96 -34.12
C GLY A 622 4.81 -11.59 -33.20
N GLN A 623 4.32 -12.52 -32.36
CA GLN A 623 3.28 -12.17 -31.39
C GLN A 623 3.86 -11.41 -30.21
N ALA A 624 3.00 -10.63 -29.56
CA ALA A 624 3.36 -9.86 -28.38
C ALA A 624 3.72 -10.76 -27.20
N VAL A 625 4.75 -10.38 -26.47
CA VAL A 625 5.15 -10.98 -25.20
C VAL A 625 5.29 -9.88 -24.15
N SER A 626 4.95 -10.18 -22.91
CA SER A 626 5.06 -9.26 -21.79
C SER A 626 5.47 -9.98 -20.53
N GLY A 627 6.15 -9.27 -19.64
CA GLY A 627 6.63 -9.81 -18.38
C GLY A 627 7.43 -8.76 -17.63
N TYR A 628 8.33 -9.21 -16.78
CA TYR A 628 9.22 -8.34 -16.04
C TYR A 628 10.56 -9.00 -15.79
N GLU A 629 11.58 -8.18 -15.60
CA GLU A 629 12.93 -8.62 -15.30
C GLU A 629 13.31 -8.15 -13.92
N ILE A 630 13.81 -9.08 -13.10
CA ILE A 630 14.29 -8.82 -11.74
C ILE A 630 15.49 -9.70 -11.43
N HIS A 631 16.66 -9.29 -11.91
CA HIS A 631 17.86 -10.09 -11.78
C HIS A 631 19.08 -9.24 -11.43
N MET A 632 20.03 -9.91 -10.81
CA MET A 632 21.40 -9.44 -10.73
C MET A 632 22.21 -10.28 -11.71
N GLY A 633 23.05 -9.61 -12.48
CA GLY A 633 23.95 -10.25 -13.42
C GLY A 633 23.62 -10.07 -14.89
N SER A 634 24.68 -10.10 -15.67
CA SER A 634 24.69 -9.92 -17.12
C SER A 634 25.16 -11.20 -17.78
N SER A 635 24.28 -11.81 -18.57
CA SER A 635 24.61 -12.98 -19.38
C SER A 635 25.06 -12.55 -20.76
N ARG A 636 26.24 -13.00 -21.19
CA ARG A 636 26.80 -12.73 -22.51
C ARG A 636 26.83 -14.04 -23.28
N ALA A 637 26.04 -14.11 -24.35
CA ALA A 637 26.08 -15.21 -25.29
C ALA A 637 27.32 -15.12 -26.18
N ASP A 638 27.73 -16.25 -26.76
CA ASP A 638 28.72 -16.27 -27.85
C ASP A 638 28.24 -15.41 -29.05
N GLU A 639 29.19 -14.92 -29.85
CA GLU A 639 28.89 -14.11 -31.04
C GLU A 639 27.89 -14.80 -31.99
N ASN A 640 26.99 -14.00 -32.59
CA ASN A 640 26.01 -14.40 -33.61
C ASN A 640 24.86 -15.32 -33.15
N GLN A 641 24.62 -15.45 -31.84
CA GLN A 641 23.41 -16.12 -31.36
C GLN A 641 22.20 -15.17 -31.40
N PRO A 642 21.11 -15.49 -32.13
CA PRO A 642 19.93 -14.63 -32.17
C PRO A 642 19.16 -14.71 -30.83
N PRO A 643 18.63 -13.59 -30.32
CA PRO A 643 17.79 -13.59 -29.13
C PRO A 643 16.44 -14.27 -29.38
N LEU A 644 15.81 -14.75 -28.30
CA LEU A 644 14.45 -15.31 -28.35
C LEU A 644 13.38 -14.22 -28.52
N PHE A 645 13.60 -13.08 -27.88
CA PHE A 645 12.66 -11.96 -27.81
C PHE A 645 13.36 -10.66 -28.19
N GLU A 646 12.63 -9.77 -28.84
CA GLU A 646 12.93 -8.34 -28.87
C GLU A 646 12.04 -7.68 -27.83
N LEU A 647 12.63 -7.19 -26.75
CA LEU A 647 11.94 -6.55 -25.64
C LEU A 647 12.24 -5.05 -25.64
N GLU A 648 11.31 -4.27 -25.10
CA GLU A 648 11.47 -2.85 -24.87
C GLU A 648 11.38 -2.57 -23.37
N ALA A 649 12.37 -1.84 -22.86
CA ALA A 649 12.45 -1.35 -21.49
C ALA A 649 12.89 0.11 -21.53
N GLY A 650 12.14 0.99 -20.88
CA GLY A 650 12.49 2.42 -20.82
C GLY A 650 12.57 3.13 -22.18
N GLY A 651 11.89 2.61 -23.21
CA GLY A 651 11.86 3.20 -24.56
C GLY A 651 12.96 2.72 -25.51
N ALA A 652 13.78 1.75 -25.12
CA ALA A 652 14.85 1.20 -25.97
C ALA A 652 14.65 -0.31 -26.19
N PRO A 653 14.72 -0.80 -27.45
CA PRO A 653 14.66 -2.22 -27.74
C PRO A 653 16.00 -2.92 -27.44
N TYR A 654 15.92 -4.16 -26.95
CA TYR A 654 17.06 -5.05 -26.74
C TYR A 654 16.63 -6.51 -26.92
N GLY A 655 17.61 -7.38 -27.16
CA GLY A 655 17.38 -8.82 -27.27
C GLY A 655 17.44 -9.50 -25.90
N ASP A 656 16.51 -10.41 -25.63
CA ASP A 656 16.59 -11.32 -24.47
C ASP A 656 16.44 -12.79 -24.88
N GLY A 657 17.07 -13.64 -24.08
CA GLY A 657 16.97 -15.08 -24.11
C GLY A 657 17.80 -15.76 -25.20
N LEU A 658 18.07 -17.04 -24.98
CA LEU A 658 18.92 -17.86 -25.84
C LEU A 658 18.36 -19.28 -25.98
N GLN A 659 18.61 -19.91 -27.14
CA GLN A 659 18.25 -21.30 -27.41
C GLN A 659 19.48 -22.13 -27.76
N ALA A 660 19.55 -23.37 -27.27
CA ALA A 660 20.44 -24.41 -27.78
C ALA A 660 19.72 -25.77 -27.81
N GLY A 661 19.54 -26.34 -29.00
CA GLY A 661 18.76 -27.56 -29.17
C GLY A 661 17.33 -27.38 -28.65
N THR A 662 16.93 -28.19 -27.68
CA THR A 662 15.62 -28.12 -26.98
C THR A 662 15.65 -27.31 -25.69
N ALA A 663 16.79 -26.69 -25.36
CA ALA A 663 16.92 -25.82 -24.19
C ALA A 663 16.72 -24.36 -24.58
N VAL A 664 16.01 -23.63 -23.73
CA VAL A 664 15.78 -22.19 -23.86
C VAL A 664 16.01 -21.53 -22.51
N GLY A 665 16.50 -20.30 -22.50
CA GLY A 665 16.61 -19.52 -21.28
C GLY A 665 16.33 -18.04 -21.53
N THR A 666 15.81 -17.33 -20.51
CA THR A 666 15.37 -15.93 -20.60
C THR A 666 15.38 -15.27 -19.23
N TYR A 667 15.58 -13.96 -19.18
CA TYR A 667 15.39 -13.17 -17.95
C TYR A 667 13.92 -12.82 -17.67
N LEU A 668 13.03 -13.02 -18.64
CA LEU A 668 11.63 -12.61 -18.57
C LEU A 668 10.81 -13.51 -17.61
N HIS A 669 10.48 -12.97 -16.44
CA HIS A 669 9.47 -13.55 -15.56
C HIS A 669 8.05 -13.31 -16.10
N GLY A 670 7.10 -14.16 -15.72
CA GLY A 670 5.75 -14.17 -16.30
C GLY A 670 5.70 -14.76 -17.72
N LEU A 671 6.73 -15.49 -18.16
CA LEU A 671 6.79 -16.12 -19.47
C LEU A 671 5.52 -16.91 -19.80
N PHE A 672 5.07 -17.74 -18.86
CA PHE A 672 3.88 -18.59 -19.01
C PHE A 672 2.56 -17.84 -18.81
N ASP A 673 2.57 -16.59 -18.33
CA ASP A 673 1.37 -15.75 -18.26
C ASP A 673 0.90 -15.33 -19.66
N ASN A 674 1.81 -15.36 -20.65
CA ASN A 674 1.51 -15.07 -22.05
C ASN A 674 0.77 -16.25 -22.69
N ASP A 675 -0.55 -16.10 -22.86
CA ASP A 675 -1.43 -17.19 -23.25
C ASP A 675 -1.07 -17.85 -24.59
N SER A 676 -0.64 -17.08 -25.59
CA SER A 676 -0.25 -17.63 -26.89
C SER A 676 1.00 -18.51 -26.79
N LEU A 677 2.02 -18.02 -26.08
CA LEU A 677 3.26 -18.73 -25.85
C LEU A 677 3.04 -20.00 -25.02
N ARG A 678 2.29 -19.90 -23.92
CA ARG A 678 1.94 -21.04 -23.06
C ARG A 678 1.19 -22.11 -23.85
N ARG A 679 0.18 -21.72 -24.63
CA ARG A 679 -0.59 -22.68 -25.45
C ARG A 679 0.27 -23.35 -26.53
N ALA A 680 1.16 -22.59 -27.18
CA ALA A 680 2.08 -23.14 -28.17
C ALA A 680 3.07 -24.13 -27.53
N LEU A 681 3.60 -23.82 -26.34
CA LEU A 681 4.45 -24.73 -25.57
C LEU A 681 3.74 -26.06 -25.27
N LEU A 682 2.54 -26.00 -24.69
CA LEU A 682 1.79 -27.22 -24.32
C LEU A 682 1.41 -28.05 -25.57
N ALA A 683 0.99 -27.40 -26.65
CA ALA A 683 0.70 -28.07 -27.92
C ALA A 683 1.94 -28.77 -28.50
N TRP A 684 3.09 -28.10 -28.45
CA TRP A 684 4.37 -28.66 -28.88
C TRP A 684 4.80 -29.86 -28.02
N LEU A 685 4.64 -29.80 -26.70
CA LEU A 685 4.95 -30.92 -25.80
C LEU A 685 4.06 -32.15 -26.10
N TRP A 686 2.76 -31.95 -26.33
CA TRP A 686 1.87 -33.03 -26.77
C TRP A 686 2.29 -33.63 -28.12
N GLN A 687 2.65 -32.79 -29.09
CA GLN A 687 3.15 -33.25 -30.38
C GLN A 687 4.42 -34.10 -30.22
N ARG A 688 5.31 -33.75 -29.30
CA ARG A 688 6.51 -34.56 -28.98
C ARG A 688 6.20 -35.93 -28.40
N ARG A 689 5.08 -36.06 -27.66
CA ARG A 689 4.54 -37.37 -27.24
C ARG A 689 3.93 -38.16 -28.40
N GLY A 690 3.84 -37.59 -29.60
CA GLY A 690 3.15 -38.19 -30.75
C GLY A 690 1.63 -38.13 -30.64
N GLN A 691 1.09 -37.22 -29.82
CA GLN A 691 -0.33 -37.11 -29.52
C GLN A 691 -0.86 -35.70 -29.82
N SER A 692 -2.15 -35.59 -30.10
CA SER A 692 -2.81 -34.28 -30.21
C SER A 692 -3.18 -33.78 -28.82
N ARG A 693 -2.97 -32.48 -28.58
CA ARG A 693 -3.42 -31.84 -27.34
C ARG A 693 -4.94 -31.99 -27.21
N PRO A 694 -5.47 -32.48 -26.08
CA PRO A 694 -6.90 -32.61 -25.89
C PRO A 694 -7.59 -31.24 -25.97
N PRO A 695 -8.88 -31.17 -26.35
CA PRO A 695 -9.62 -29.92 -26.35
C PRO A 695 -9.84 -29.46 -24.90
N VAL A 696 -9.05 -28.49 -24.45
CA VAL A 696 -9.12 -27.90 -23.10
C VAL A 696 -9.76 -26.52 -23.14
N ARG A 697 -10.56 -26.18 -22.13
CA ARG A 697 -11.02 -24.80 -21.92
C ARG A 697 -9.86 -23.96 -21.37
N SER A 698 -9.09 -23.32 -22.25
CA SER A 698 -8.04 -22.39 -21.84
C SER A 698 -8.61 -20.96 -21.84
N LEU A 699 -9.10 -20.51 -20.69
CA LEU A 699 -9.35 -19.07 -20.45
C LEU A 699 -8.02 -18.32 -20.48
N SER A 700 -8.03 -17.02 -20.78
CA SER A 700 -6.83 -16.21 -20.58
C SER A 700 -6.49 -16.14 -19.10
N GLN A 701 -5.19 -16.05 -18.78
CA GLN A 701 -4.74 -15.86 -17.39
C GLN A 701 -5.39 -14.62 -16.74
N ALA A 702 -5.54 -13.54 -17.51
CA ALA A 702 -6.26 -12.35 -17.07
C ALA A 702 -7.73 -12.65 -16.71
N ALA A 703 -8.45 -13.42 -17.54
CA ALA A 703 -9.85 -13.76 -17.29
C ALA A 703 -10.00 -14.72 -16.09
N MET A 704 -9.10 -15.69 -15.93
CA MET A 704 -9.11 -16.61 -14.79
C MET A 704 -8.92 -15.85 -13.48
N ARG A 705 -7.93 -14.94 -13.43
CA ARG A 705 -7.69 -14.08 -12.27
C ARG A 705 -8.89 -13.19 -11.95
N GLU A 706 -9.48 -12.55 -12.97
CA GLU A 706 -10.66 -11.70 -12.81
C GLU A 706 -11.86 -12.47 -12.23
N GLN A 707 -12.13 -13.67 -12.75
CA GLN A 707 -13.18 -14.54 -12.22
C GLN A 707 -12.89 -14.99 -10.79
N ALA A 708 -11.64 -15.30 -10.46
CA ALA A 708 -11.25 -15.70 -9.11
C ALA A 708 -11.46 -14.56 -8.11
N PHE A 709 -11.13 -13.32 -8.46
CA PHE A 709 -11.46 -12.14 -7.66
C PHE A 709 -12.96 -11.96 -7.47
N ASN A 710 -13.75 -12.11 -8.54
CA ASN A 710 -15.21 -11.98 -8.47
C ASN A 710 -15.82 -13.04 -7.55
N ARG A 711 -15.41 -14.31 -7.67
CA ARG A 711 -15.89 -15.40 -6.80
C ARG A 711 -15.53 -15.15 -5.33
N LEU A 712 -14.31 -14.68 -5.07
CA LEU A 712 -13.88 -14.32 -3.73
C LEU A 712 -14.73 -13.17 -3.14
N ALA A 713 -14.93 -12.10 -3.91
CA ALA A 713 -15.75 -10.96 -3.51
C ALA A 713 -17.19 -11.38 -3.20
N ASP A 714 -17.80 -12.22 -4.04
CA ASP A 714 -19.16 -12.72 -3.86
C ASP A 714 -19.28 -13.61 -2.61
N LEU A 715 -18.28 -14.46 -2.36
CA LEU A 715 -18.24 -15.29 -1.16
C LEU A 715 -18.18 -14.43 0.11
N VAL A 716 -17.26 -13.47 0.14
CA VAL A 716 -17.09 -12.59 1.31
C VAL A 716 -18.31 -11.72 1.50
N ARG A 717 -18.89 -11.15 0.44
CA ARG A 717 -20.12 -10.35 0.48
C ARG A 717 -21.30 -11.11 1.11
N LYS A 718 -21.40 -12.43 0.87
CA LYS A 718 -22.43 -13.30 1.46
C LYS A 718 -22.13 -13.71 2.91
N SER A 719 -20.88 -13.55 3.36
CA SER A 719 -20.38 -14.06 4.64
C SER A 719 -20.18 -13.00 5.71
N VAL A 720 -20.32 -11.72 5.35
CA VAL A 720 -20.09 -10.58 6.24
C VAL A 720 -21.26 -9.59 6.22
N ASP A 721 -21.45 -8.86 7.31
CA ASP A 721 -22.36 -7.71 7.38
C ASP A 721 -21.70 -6.49 6.74
N LEU A 722 -21.76 -6.43 5.40
CA LEU A 722 -21.16 -5.34 4.63
C LEU A 722 -21.82 -3.98 4.90
N ALA A 723 -23.09 -3.96 5.31
CA ALA A 723 -23.78 -2.72 5.67
C ALA A 723 -23.20 -2.13 6.96
N ALA A 724 -23.01 -2.95 7.99
CA ALA A 724 -22.35 -2.53 9.23
C ALA A 724 -20.91 -2.09 8.97
N ILE A 725 -20.16 -2.81 8.14
CA ILE A 725 -18.77 -2.46 7.80
C ILE A 725 -18.70 -1.10 7.09
N ARG A 726 -19.57 -0.83 6.11
CA ARG A 726 -19.65 0.48 5.44
C ARG A 726 -19.97 1.62 6.40
N ALA A 727 -20.94 1.40 7.29
CA ALA A 727 -21.29 2.38 8.32
C ALA A 727 -20.09 2.71 9.24
N LEU A 728 -19.26 1.72 9.59
CA LEU A 728 -18.03 1.93 10.37
C LEU A 728 -17.00 2.77 9.61
N MET A 729 -16.93 2.65 8.29
CA MET A 729 -16.07 3.46 7.42
C MET A 729 -16.62 4.87 7.17
N GLY A 730 -17.92 5.09 7.41
CA GLY A 730 -18.64 6.31 7.05
C GLY A 730 -18.98 6.38 5.57
N LEU A 731 -19.25 5.24 4.94
CA LEU A 731 -19.76 5.08 3.57
C LEU A 731 -21.28 4.93 3.53
#